data_AF-A0A494VSD4-F1
#
_entry.id   AF-A0A494VSD4-F1
#
_cell.length_a   1.000
_cell.length_b   1.000
_cell.length_c   1.000
_cell.angle_alpha   90.00
_cell.angle_beta   90.00
_cell.angle_gamma   90.00
#
_symmetry.space_group_name_H-M   'P 1'
#
loop_
_entity.id
_entity.type
_entity.pdbx_description
1 polymer ?
#
loop_
_entity_poly.entity_id
_entity_poly.type
_entity_poly.pdbx_seq_one_letter_code
_entity_poly.pdbx_strand_id
1 'polypeptide(L)'
;MAQTTYDWVGTTSTAWSTASNWKVGSSTPASAPSAATDIIRIGTNQTFTNLPAISSNVTCASLTFGAVNSTLTVNSGFTLTVNGDVTAKHGQSNVDLTTYTTTLAGLGTMLVKGNFNVGDNTMPPNGIILGLFALNGVVKVIINCQISLLTIQGNLAFTSVSNFTSGTNSGTGLNDTEFDLNSALTLNGQFKYQDIGTTVSTLTPNRNLFYASAGTANTTLTLTNAAPIGSFTTSSQYQYIDFYNPNVTGHATVIYAATSGSQTVYTGADGTTIGNAPQNYDALVLSGASTKVVDGSTFTIGNSFNTSGGTVNISTNNPTITIGTSGTSTASWTNSTTVTQGSGTIDLNGSLTNSGFFTLGSAATTISGNFTNSATFTQGSGSLTFDGASAQSFTDGGAGTTFGAVTFSGGGTKTITAGNFYIQNTGVITMSGNSQLNGNGNLTLISDATSSASIGVVPSGSSLAGNFKIQRFFKGSSTSLSKRGYRLISSPVYTGTVSSLKVFDLTYLLNDAYVTGAAGGGFNTPANNANNPSLYLFREDIKPSSTLFTSGPFKGINKINNSPVYNIGTQSRNNFQNVNDTTVNIPVGNGVLFFFRGNKTDNSTQTGTKTVLPYDYPEDVTFTQLGVPNAGTINVALWYKAGSTLLGYTNTSLANSTIRGYCLVGNPYASTINWEKFNRNSTSSTVYGANFPAANVTQSTIWVFNPSTKQYETYKQKSGSITSTADTTTTVNPTNSTATGAASNMIASGQGFFIRATSTNQSLSFREAAKTTTQPTSSNLIQLMSTREFVQQQQSTEQPNPLLRLKLSLDSINNDEVVMTFADTAHTAYNENEDAEDLGGNGALESLSLLSADSVRLAINHLPFPKTQDEVIPVYATAINSGTYRFDMTEVRSIPALYDVWLKDAVTRDSVDIKNNRSYSFNIDKSSPETFGDKRFTLIIRQNPAMMVRLLAFNADKIAEGAKITWQAQNEADYTIYTVERSTDNGKVFDPIGTIYSNNSKNYLLVDKTPVTGLNQYRLKQIDLNGGINYSNIVPLMYTAQPQQEISKISLYPNPTVDIVRTEVQPNGESRVKYKINITNVEGKIMASTTSSQPQWQNNVSSFAPGTYIMQVLNSGDNSIIGFKKFIKK
;
A
#
# COMPACT_ATOMS: atom_id res chain seq x y z
N MET A 1 -21.05 7.03 77.68
CA MET A 1 -22.44 6.59 77.90
C MET A 1 -22.48 5.08 77.71
N ALA A 2 -23.29 4.36 78.49
CA ALA A 2 -23.43 2.92 78.36
C ALA A 2 -24.11 2.58 77.03
N GLN A 3 -23.59 1.57 76.32
CA GLN A 3 -24.20 1.03 75.11
C GLN A 3 -25.59 0.51 75.45
N THR A 4 -26.62 1.08 74.81
CA THR A 4 -28.02 0.71 75.05
C THR A 4 -28.65 0.27 73.73
N THR A 5 -29.39 -0.83 73.76
CA THR A 5 -30.04 -1.39 72.56
C THR A 5 -31.51 -1.00 72.53
N TYR A 6 -31.90 -0.31 71.46
CA TYR A 6 -33.25 0.19 71.23
C TYR A 6 -33.94 -0.58 70.10
N ASP A 7 -35.14 -1.09 70.38
CA ASP A 7 -36.02 -1.74 69.41
C ASP A 7 -37.15 -0.81 68.99
N TRP A 8 -37.34 -0.59 67.69
CA TRP A 8 -38.49 0.15 67.18
C TRP A 8 -39.76 -0.70 67.29
N VAL A 9 -40.75 -0.18 68.01
CA VAL A 9 -42.07 -0.80 68.19
C VAL A 9 -43.20 0.02 67.58
N GLY A 10 -42.96 1.29 67.25
CA GLY A 10 -43.85 2.13 66.45
C GLY A 10 -45.29 2.23 66.96
N THR A 11 -45.51 2.30 68.28
CA THR A 11 -46.85 2.20 68.88
C THR A 11 -47.66 3.50 68.87
N THR A 12 -47.02 4.67 68.79
CA THR A 12 -47.67 5.97 69.02
C THR A 12 -47.64 6.88 67.79
N SER A 13 -46.52 6.95 67.07
CA SER A 13 -46.35 7.83 65.91
C SER A 13 -45.23 7.34 65.00
N THR A 14 -45.03 7.99 63.85
CA THR A 14 -43.87 7.76 62.98
C THR A 14 -42.60 8.44 63.48
N ALA A 15 -42.72 9.49 64.30
CA ALA A 15 -41.56 10.28 64.74
C ALA A 15 -40.52 9.46 65.53
N TRP A 16 -39.27 9.51 65.06
CA TRP A 16 -38.10 8.88 65.71
C TRP A 16 -37.88 9.38 67.14
N SER A 17 -38.16 10.65 67.40
CA SER A 17 -37.92 11.32 68.69
C SER A 17 -38.92 10.93 69.80
N THR A 18 -40.01 10.24 69.47
CA THR A 18 -41.02 9.82 70.45
C THR A 18 -40.56 8.58 71.20
N ALA A 19 -40.20 8.72 72.49
CA ALA A 19 -39.67 7.63 73.32
C ALA A 19 -40.60 6.40 73.43
N SER A 20 -41.93 6.59 73.39
CA SER A 20 -42.90 5.50 73.44
C SER A 20 -42.88 4.59 72.20
N ASN A 21 -42.28 5.02 71.09
CA ASN A 21 -42.08 4.19 69.90
C ASN A 21 -40.89 3.22 70.03
N TRP A 22 -40.16 3.26 71.15
CA TRP A 22 -38.96 2.45 71.38
C TRP A 22 -39.10 1.53 72.59
N LYS A 23 -38.33 0.44 72.60
CA LYS A 23 -38.14 -0.44 73.75
C LYS A 23 -36.66 -0.65 74.03
N VAL A 24 -36.32 -0.71 75.32
CA VAL A 24 -35.03 -1.23 75.81
C VAL A 24 -35.36 -2.46 76.67
N GLY A 25 -35.04 -3.64 76.15
CA GLY A 25 -35.59 -4.89 76.67
C GLY A 25 -37.11 -4.91 76.55
N SER A 26 -37.83 -5.12 77.66
CA SER A 26 -39.31 -5.06 77.70
C SER A 26 -39.87 -3.67 78.08
N SER A 27 -39.00 -2.73 78.47
CA SER A 27 -39.39 -1.44 79.05
C SER A 27 -39.41 -0.31 78.02
N THR A 28 -40.33 0.65 78.19
CA THR A 28 -40.34 1.89 77.41
C THR A 28 -39.24 2.82 77.96
N PRO A 29 -38.28 3.28 77.16
CA PRO A 29 -37.18 4.11 77.64
C PRO A 29 -37.64 5.54 77.98
N ALA A 30 -36.87 6.24 78.80
CA ALA A 30 -37.14 7.63 79.17
C ALA A 30 -36.90 8.62 78.02
N SER A 31 -36.11 8.24 77.03
CA SER A 31 -35.80 9.06 75.84
C SER A 31 -35.63 8.18 74.61
N ALA A 32 -35.87 8.77 73.43
CA ALA A 32 -35.57 8.14 72.15
C ALA A 32 -34.04 8.04 71.92
N PRO A 33 -33.58 7.07 71.10
CA PRO A 33 -32.17 6.90 70.80
C PRO A 33 -31.60 8.13 70.10
N SER A 34 -30.49 8.64 70.65
CA SER A 34 -29.84 9.87 70.19
C SER A 34 -28.34 9.89 70.44
N ALA A 35 -27.78 8.91 71.17
CA ALA A 35 -26.36 8.85 71.47
C ALA A 35 -25.60 8.02 70.43
N ALA A 36 -24.37 8.45 70.14
CA ALA A 36 -23.45 7.76 69.23
C ALA A 36 -23.10 6.32 69.63
N THR A 37 -23.44 5.89 70.86
CA THR A 37 -23.23 4.54 71.41
C THR A 37 -24.47 3.65 71.35
N ASP A 38 -25.62 4.18 70.93
CA ASP A 38 -26.89 3.44 70.93
C ASP A 38 -26.94 2.42 69.78
N ILE A 39 -27.33 1.18 70.07
CA ILE A 39 -27.58 0.14 69.05
C ILE A 39 -29.05 0.22 68.66
N ILE A 40 -29.35 0.35 67.37
CA ILE A 40 -30.71 0.47 66.87
C ILE A 40 -31.13 -0.80 66.14
N ARG A 41 -32.33 -1.29 66.43
CA ARG A 41 -32.94 -2.43 65.75
C ARG A 41 -34.37 -2.09 65.32
N ILE A 42 -34.69 -2.34 64.06
CA ILE A 42 -36.00 -2.09 63.46
C ILE A 42 -36.52 -3.43 62.92
N GLY A 43 -37.67 -3.89 63.41
CA GLY A 43 -38.29 -5.12 62.90
C GLY A 43 -37.59 -6.43 63.28
N THR A 44 -36.75 -6.42 64.31
CA THR A 44 -36.06 -7.63 64.81
C THR A 44 -36.91 -8.48 65.72
N ASN A 45 -37.69 -7.87 66.61
CA ASN A 45 -38.38 -8.57 67.71
C ASN A 45 -39.92 -8.57 67.57
N GLN A 46 -40.49 -7.70 66.74
CA GLN A 46 -41.93 -7.57 66.55
C GLN A 46 -42.28 -6.81 65.26
N THR A 47 -43.53 -6.95 64.80
CA THR A 47 -44.13 -6.11 63.77
C THR A 47 -44.59 -4.77 64.36
N PHE A 48 -44.73 -3.76 63.51
CA PHE A 48 -45.14 -2.41 63.88
C PHE A 48 -45.89 -1.75 62.71
N THR A 49 -46.77 -0.79 63.02
CA THR A 49 -47.60 -0.11 62.02
C THR A 49 -47.07 1.29 61.68
N ASN A 50 -46.60 2.05 62.67
CA ASN A 50 -45.99 3.35 62.42
C ASN A 50 -44.52 3.18 61.99
N LEU A 51 -44.21 3.61 60.78
CA LEU A 51 -42.87 3.52 60.18
C LEU A 51 -41.97 4.66 60.70
N PRO A 52 -40.69 4.40 61.04
CA PRO A 52 -39.81 5.40 61.63
C PRO A 52 -39.48 6.54 60.66
N ALA A 53 -39.61 7.78 61.14
CA ALA A 53 -39.29 9.00 60.41
C ALA A 53 -38.37 9.93 61.24
N ILE A 54 -37.24 10.31 60.66
CA ILE A 54 -36.22 11.17 61.25
C ILE A 54 -36.45 12.62 60.79
N SER A 55 -36.69 13.52 61.75
CA SER A 55 -36.88 14.97 61.53
C SER A 55 -35.86 15.83 62.29
N SER A 56 -34.72 15.24 62.65
CA SER A 56 -33.57 15.89 63.30
C SER A 56 -32.32 15.08 62.97
N ASN A 57 -31.13 15.65 63.11
CA ASN A 57 -29.91 14.84 62.96
C ASN A 57 -29.84 13.78 64.06
N VAL A 58 -29.57 12.53 63.69
CA VAL A 58 -29.49 11.39 64.61
C VAL A 58 -28.15 10.69 64.39
N THR A 59 -27.50 10.28 65.47
CA THR A 59 -26.30 9.43 65.42
C THR A 59 -26.52 8.19 66.28
N CYS A 60 -26.13 7.02 65.77
CA CYS A 60 -26.14 5.77 66.52
C CYS A 60 -24.86 4.95 66.29
N ALA A 61 -24.64 3.93 67.12
CA ALA A 61 -23.50 3.02 66.99
C ALA A 61 -23.71 2.04 65.82
N SER A 62 -24.87 1.40 65.72
CA SER A 62 -25.20 0.47 64.64
C SER A 62 -26.71 0.45 64.37
N LEU A 63 -27.09 -0.04 63.19
CA LEU A 63 -28.48 -0.17 62.79
C LEU A 63 -28.74 -1.56 62.21
N THR A 64 -29.73 -2.27 62.74
CA THR A 64 -30.14 -3.59 62.23
C THR A 64 -31.59 -3.54 61.76
N PHE A 65 -31.82 -3.92 60.51
CA PHE A 65 -33.15 -4.25 60.01
C PHE A 65 -33.38 -5.76 60.17
N GLY A 66 -34.46 -6.12 60.85
CA GLY A 66 -34.86 -7.51 61.05
C GLY A 66 -35.77 -8.03 59.94
N ALA A 67 -36.39 -9.17 60.21
CA ALA A 67 -37.21 -9.92 59.27
C ALA A 67 -38.65 -9.38 59.16
N VAL A 68 -38.79 -8.07 58.96
CA VAL A 68 -40.08 -7.39 58.77
C VAL A 68 -39.92 -6.33 57.68
N ASN A 69 -40.87 -6.27 56.74
CA ASN A 69 -40.90 -5.20 55.74
C ASN A 69 -40.99 -3.85 56.44
N SER A 70 -40.04 -2.96 56.15
CA SER A 70 -39.91 -1.71 56.87
C SER A 70 -39.52 -0.56 55.96
N THR A 71 -39.92 0.66 56.33
CA THR A 71 -39.46 1.89 55.69
C THR A 71 -38.88 2.80 56.75
N LEU A 72 -37.64 3.25 56.55
CA LEU A 72 -37.01 4.28 57.35
C LEU A 72 -36.94 5.57 56.54
N THR A 73 -37.68 6.59 56.96
CA THR A 73 -37.71 7.89 56.29
C THR A 73 -36.76 8.88 56.96
N VAL A 74 -35.85 9.49 56.20
CA VAL A 74 -35.05 10.65 56.66
C VAL A 74 -35.58 11.90 55.96
N ASN A 75 -36.15 12.82 56.72
CA ASN A 75 -36.74 14.03 56.17
C ASN A 75 -35.66 15.00 55.65
N SER A 76 -36.07 15.88 54.73
CA SER A 76 -35.21 16.88 54.10
C SER A 76 -34.45 17.71 55.14
N GLY A 77 -33.16 17.96 54.88
CA GLY A 77 -32.28 18.76 55.75
C GLY A 77 -31.69 18.00 56.94
N PHE A 78 -32.01 16.70 57.12
CA PHE A 78 -31.50 15.90 58.23
C PHE A 78 -30.64 14.73 57.77
N THR A 79 -29.76 14.28 58.67
CA THR A 79 -28.81 13.18 58.44
C THR A 79 -28.93 12.12 59.52
N LEU A 80 -28.99 10.85 59.11
CA LEU A 80 -28.75 9.70 59.99
C LEU A 80 -27.29 9.27 59.88
N THR A 81 -26.53 9.35 60.96
CA THR A 81 -25.15 8.85 61.03
C THR A 81 -25.08 7.54 61.81
N VAL A 82 -24.60 6.48 61.18
CA VAL A 82 -24.32 5.18 61.81
C VAL A 82 -22.80 5.05 61.92
N ASN A 83 -22.26 5.07 63.15
CA ASN A 83 -20.80 5.03 63.36
C ASN A 83 -20.15 3.67 63.07
N GLY A 84 -20.93 2.59 63.13
CA GLY A 84 -20.54 1.23 62.79
C GLY A 84 -21.36 0.70 61.62
N ASP A 85 -21.72 -0.59 61.69
CA ASP A 85 -22.35 -1.29 60.58
C ASP A 85 -23.87 -1.10 60.53
N VAL A 86 -24.41 -1.09 59.31
CA VAL A 86 -25.82 -1.34 59.02
C VAL A 86 -25.96 -2.80 58.60
N THR A 87 -26.96 -3.52 59.08
CA THR A 87 -27.19 -4.93 58.70
C THR A 87 -28.66 -5.19 58.46
N ALA A 88 -29.02 -5.72 57.29
CA ALA A 88 -30.36 -6.22 56.99
C ALA A 88 -30.36 -7.74 57.03
N LYS A 89 -31.07 -8.32 57.99
CA LYS A 89 -31.04 -9.75 58.26
C LYS A 89 -32.09 -10.50 57.44
N HIS A 90 -31.79 -11.75 57.12
CA HIS A 90 -32.81 -12.69 56.68
C HIS A 90 -33.52 -13.30 57.89
N GLY A 91 -34.82 -13.53 57.79
CA GLY A 91 -35.61 -14.16 58.86
C GLY A 91 -35.38 -15.67 58.96
N GLN A 92 -35.71 -16.24 60.13
CA GLN A 92 -35.68 -17.69 60.38
C GLN A 92 -37.06 -18.38 60.19
N SER A 93 -37.99 -17.74 59.46
CA SER A 93 -39.36 -18.23 59.32
C SER A 93 -39.46 -19.39 58.30
N ASN A 94 -39.99 -20.55 58.72
CA ASN A 94 -40.11 -21.79 57.92
C ASN A 94 -41.16 -21.74 56.78
N VAL A 95 -41.31 -20.62 56.08
CA VAL A 95 -42.36 -20.43 55.07
C VAL A 95 -41.73 -20.19 53.69
N ASP A 96 -42.12 -21.01 52.70
CA ASP A 96 -41.64 -20.92 51.32
C ASP A 96 -41.77 -19.48 50.75
N LEU A 97 -40.71 -19.00 50.08
CA LEU A 97 -40.68 -17.76 49.27
C LEU A 97 -40.93 -16.44 50.02
N THR A 98 -40.36 -16.25 51.21
CA THR A 98 -40.51 -14.99 51.96
C THR A 98 -39.53 -13.90 51.49
N THR A 99 -40.04 -12.72 51.13
CA THR A 99 -39.22 -11.54 50.76
C THR A 99 -39.31 -10.47 51.84
N TYR A 100 -38.17 -10.04 52.35
CA TYR A 100 -38.02 -8.96 53.33
C TYR A 100 -37.44 -7.72 52.65
N THR A 101 -38.24 -6.68 52.49
CA THR A 101 -37.84 -5.42 51.86
C THR A 101 -37.69 -4.32 52.90
N THR A 102 -36.50 -3.72 52.96
CA THR A 102 -36.24 -2.49 53.71
C THR A 102 -36.13 -1.33 52.73
N THR A 103 -37.01 -0.34 52.88
CA THR A 103 -36.96 0.89 52.08
C THR A 103 -36.29 2.02 52.88
N LEU A 104 -35.19 2.56 52.37
CA LEU A 104 -34.59 3.80 52.88
C LEU A 104 -35.19 4.95 52.09
N ALA A 105 -36.00 5.80 52.71
CA ALA A 105 -36.79 6.81 52.03
C ALA A 105 -36.48 8.24 52.51
N GLY A 106 -36.96 9.22 51.75
CA GLY A 106 -36.94 10.64 52.13
C GLY A 106 -35.81 11.45 51.50
N LEU A 107 -35.93 12.78 51.62
CA LEU A 107 -35.02 13.73 50.98
C LEU A 107 -33.80 14.10 51.85
N GLY A 108 -33.64 13.45 53.01
CA GLY A 108 -32.46 13.59 53.86
C GLY A 108 -31.30 12.72 53.39
N THR A 109 -30.27 12.57 54.24
CA THR A 109 -29.08 11.75 53.92
C THR A 109 -28.79 10.71 55.00
N MET A 110 -28.06 9.67 54.64
CA MET A 110 -27.57 8.66 55.57
C MET A 110 -26.07 8.44 55.37
N LEU A 111 -25.31 8.49 56.46
CA LEU A 111 -23.88 8.22 56.50
C LEU A 111 -23.62 6.96 57.34
N VAL A 112 -23.07 5.93 56.71
CA VAL A 112 -22.61 4.69 57.35
C VAL A 112 -21.10 4.71 57.38
N LYS A 113 -20.50 4.80 58.57
CA LYS A 113 -19.04 4.80 58.72
C LYS A 113 -18.43 3.39 58.69
N GLY A 114 -19.22 2.37 59.04
CA GLY A 114 -18.86 0.96 58.89
C GLY A 114 -19.29 0.37 57.54
N ASN A 115 -19.56 -0.94 57.54
CA ASN A 115 -20.09 -1.65 56.39
C ASN A 115 -21.63 -1.56 56.33
N PHE A 116 -22.18 -1.67 55.13
CA PHE A 116 -23.60 -1.96 54.92
C PHE A 116 -23.71 -3.43 54.50
N ASN A 117 -24.25 -4.26 55.37
CA ASN A 117 -24.40 -5.70 55.14
C ASN A 117 -25.84 -5.99 54.71
N VAL A 118 -26.03 -6.49 53.49
CA VAL A 118 -27.30 -7.04 53.00
C VAL A 118 -27.24 -8.56 53.18
N GLY A 119 -28.14 -9.11 53.98
CA GLY A 119 -28.03 -10.46 54.49
C GLY A 119 -27.18 -10.55 55.76
N ASP A 120 -27.12 -11.75 56.32
CA ASP A 120 -26.26 -12.07 57.46
C ASP A 120 -25.78 -13.53 57.40
N ASN A 121 -24.86 -13.90 58.28
CA ASN A 121 -24.22 -15.22 58.29
C ASN A 121 -25.04 -16.29 59.01
N THR A 122 -26.33 -16.06 59.28
CA THR A 122 -27.17 -17.06 59.95
C THR A 122 -27.67 -18.11 58.93
N MET A 123 -28.07 -19.30 59.38
CA MET A 123 -28.57 -20.31 58.45
C MET A 123 -30.02 -19.98 58.06
N PRO A 124 -30.37 -20.03 56.76
CA PRO A 124 -31.75 -19.91 56.34
C PRO A 124 -32.54 -21.14 56.79
N PRO A 125 -33.87 -21.02 56.98
CA PRO A 125 -34.73 -22.14 57.33
C PRO A 125 -34.70 -23.23 56.24
N ASN A 126 -34.85 -24.49 56.65
CA ASN A 126 -34.92 -25.62 55.71
C ASN A 126 -36.20 -25.54 54.86
N GLY A 127 -36.11 -25.96 53.59
CA GLY A 127 -37.29 -26.08 52.72
C GLY A 127 -38.33 -27.07 53.24
N ILE A 128 -39.60 -26.91 52.79
CA ILE A 128 -40.71 -27.78 53.20
C ILE A 128 -40.61 -29.14 52.50
N ILE A 129 -40.68 -30.23 53.27
CA ILE A 129 -40.69 -31.61 52.76
C ILE A 129 -42.15 -32.05 52.60
N LEU A 130 -42.60 -32.29 51.36
CA LEU A 130 -43.94 -32.81 51.06
C LEU A 130 -43.82 -34.21 50.42
N GLY A 131 -43.76 -35.24 51.28
CA GLY A 131 -43.64 -36.63 50.82
C GLY A 131 -42.27 -36.93 50.18
N LEU A 132 -42.26 -37.54 48.99
CA LEU A 132 -41.04 -37.86 48.21
C LEU A 132 -40.44 -36.64 47.49
N PHE A 133 -41.04 -35.45 47.61
CA PHE A 133 -40.57 -34.22 46.97
C PHE A 133 -40.19 -33.19 48.04
N ALA A 134 -39.01 -32.56 47.87
CA ALA A 134 -38.60 -31.41 48.67
C ALA A 134 -38.80 -30.12 47.86
N LEU A 135 -39.44 -29.11 48.44
CA LEU A 135 -39.46 -27.75 47.91
C LEU A 135 -38.28 -26.96 48.50
N ASN A 136 -37.61 -26.16 47.67
CA ASN A 136 -36.51 -25.30 48.10
C ASN A 136 -37.08 -24.08 48.83
N GLY A 137 -36.64 -23.83 50.06
CA GLY A 137 -36.97 -22.61 50.80
C GLY A 137 -36.02 -21.48 50.38
N VAL A 138 -36.53 -20.47 49.67
CA VAL A 138 -35.76 -19.26 49.30
C VAL A 138 -36.26 -18.06 50.11
N VAL A 139 -35.36 -17.42 50.84
CA VAL A 139 -35.60 -16.13 51.51
C VAL A 139 -34.87 -15.03 50.73
N LYS A 140 -35.53 -13.88 50.52
CA LYS A 140 -34.91 -12.72 49.86
C LYS A 140 -34.79 -11.54 50.82
N VAL A 141 -33.62 -10.91 50.86
CA VAL A 141 -33.39 -9.65 51.58
C VAL A 141 -33.13 -8.55 50.57
N ILE A 142 -34.05 -7.60 50.47
CA ILE A 142 -34.01 -6.50 49.50
C ILE A 142 -33.84 -5.17 50.23
N ILE A 143 -32.83 -4.39 49.84
CA ILE A 143 -32.73 -2.97 50.21
C ILE A 143 -33.21 -2.14 49.03
N ASN A 144 -34.27 -1.37 49.24
CA ASN A 144 -34.71 -0.36 48.29
C ASN A 144 -34.24 1.03 48.75
N CYS A 145 -33.19 1.56 48.13
CA CYS A 145 -32.56 2.82 48.51
C CYS A 145 -33.11 4.01 47.71
N GLN A 146 -34.03 4.75 48.32
CA GLN A 146 -34.68 5.94 47.77
C GLN A 146 -34.29 7.24 48.50
N ILE A 147 -33.38 7.16 49.47
CA ILE A 147 -32.89 8.33 50.23
C ILE A 147 -32.02 9.22 49.33
N SER A 148 -32.10 10.54 49.49
CA SER A 148 -31.41 11.51 48.61
C SER A 148 -29.91 11.25 48.44
N LEU A 149 -29.23 10.77 49.50
CA LEU A 149 -27.85 10.31 49.43
C LEU A 149 -27.58 9.31 50.55
N LEU A 150 -27.14 8.11 50.16
CA LEU A 150 -26.50 7.15 51.06
C LEU A 150 -24.98 7.24 50.86
N THR A 151 -24.22 7.42 51.94
CA THR A 151 -22.75 7.35 51.93
C THR A 151 -22.30 6.19 52.78
N ILE A 152 -21.51 5.27 52.22
CA ILE A 152 -20.94 4.13 52.91
C ILE A 152 -19.41 4.29 52.90
N GLN A 153 -18.80 4.49 54.07
CA GLN A 153 -17.35 4.61 54.19
C GLN A 153 -16.65 3.24 54.17
N GLY A 154 -17.30 2.20 54.69
CA GLY A 154 -16.87 0.81 54.60
C GLY A 154 -17.36 0.13 53.31
N ASN A 155 -17.53 -1.19 53.37
CA ASN A 155 -17.96 -2.00 52.22
C ASN A 155 -19.49 -2.07 52.12
N LEU A 156 -20.00 -2.20 50.90
CA LEU A 156 -21.35 -2.72 50.67
C LEU A 156 -21.21 -4.23 50.46
N ALA A 157 -21.59 -4.99 51.48
CA ALA A 157 -21.39 -6.43 51.54
C ALA A 157 -22.71 -7.18 51.34
N PHE A 158 -22.70 -8.13 50.42
CA PHE A 158 -23.78 -9.06 50.15
C PHE A 158 -23.41 -10.41 50.75
N THR A 159 -24.22 -10.88 51.70
CA THR A 159 -23.97 -12.16 52.37
C THR A 159 -25.13 -13.11 52.12
N SER A 160 -24.88 -14.10 51.27
CA SER A 160 -25.77 -15.23 51.04
C SER A 160 -25.32 -16.44 51.84
N VAL A 161 -26.29 -17.20 52.33
CA VAL A 161 -26.02 -18.46 53.06
C VAL A 161 -26.85 -19.55 52.41
N SER A 162 -26.22 -20.70 52.11
CA SER A 162 -26.93 -21.91 51.66
C SER A 162 -26.83 -23.01 52.71
N ASN A 163 -27.96 -23.68 52.94
CA ASN A 163 -28.06 -24.80 53.87
C ASN A 163 -28.49 -26.07 53.10
N PHE A 164 -27.60 -27.06 53.06
CA PHE A 164 -27.85 -28.35 52.43
C PHE A 164 -27.75 -29.48 53.46
N THR A 165 -28.83 -30.23 53.65
CA THR A 165 -28.84 -31.46 54.45
C THR A 165 -28.73 -32.67 53.54
N SER A 166 -27.74 -33.55 53.72
CA SER A 166 -27.58 -34.77 52.92
C SER A 166 -28.53 -35.90 53.36
N GLY A 167 -29.36 -36.45 52.47
CA GLY A 167 -30.19 -37.64 52.70
C GLY A 167 -31.29 -37.89 51.65
N THR A 168 -32.04 -38.99 51.75
CA THR A 168 -33.13 -39.35 50.79
C THR A 168 -34.36 -38.43 50.85
N ASN A 169 -34.37 -37.41 51.70
CA ASN A 169 -35.38 -36.35 51.83
C ASN A 169 -34.69 -35.00 52.12
N SER A 170 -34.00 -34.41 51.13
CA SER A 170 -33.16 -33.21 51.32
C SER A 170 -33.90 -31.94 50.88
N GLY A 171 -34.22 -31.02 51.80
CA GLY A 171 -34.66 -29.65 51.47
C GLY A 171 -33.48 -28.68 51.46
N THR A 172 -33.42 -27.75 50.51
CA THR A 172 -32.39 -26.70 50.49
C THR A 172 -32.95 -25.38 51.01
N GLY A 173 -32.25 -24.74 51.94
CA GLY A 173 -32.51 -23.35 52.35
C GLY A 173 -31.52 -22.40 51.67
N LEU A 174 -32.01 -21.33 51.03
CA LEU A 174 -31.19 -20.32 50.33
C LEU A 174 -31.57 -18.92 50.80
N ASN A 175 -30.57 -18.04 50.98
CA ASN A 175 -30.77 -16.60 51.20
C ASN A 175 -30.19 -15.80 50.02
N ASP A 176 -31.07 -15.15 49.27
CA ASP A 176 -30.73 -14.21 48.20
C ASP A 176 -30.68 -12.78 48.74
N THR A 177 -29.66 -12.02 48.34
CA THR A 177 -29.51 -10.63 48.73
C THR A 177 -29.58 -9.70 47.52
N GLU A 178 -30.28 -8.57 47.69
CA GLU A 178 -30.53 -7.61 46.62
C GLU A 178 -30.45 -6.17 47.16
N PHE A 179 -29.77 -5.30 46.41
CA PHE A 179 -29.73 -3.86 46.70
C PHE A 179 -30.14 -3.09 45.45
N ASP A 180 -31.28 -2.41 45.57
CA ASP A 180 -31.90 -1.58 44.55
C ASP A 180 -31.59 -0.11 44.82
N LEU A 181 -30.72 0.47 44.00
CA LEU A 181 -30.51 1.91 44.04
C LEU A 181 -31.61 2.61 43.23
N ASN A 182 -32.28 3.57 43.86
CA ASN A 182 -33.33 4.42 43.27
C ASN A 182 -33.10 5.92 43.54
N SER A 183 -31.88 6.28 43.96
CA SER A 183 -31.44 7.68 44.15
C SER A 183 -29.90 7.76 44.04
N ALA A 184 -29.18 8.25 45.07
CA ALA A 184 -27.72 8.38 45.03
C ALA A 184 -27.00 7.56 46.12
N LEU A 185 -25.89 6.92 45.74
CA LEU A 185 -24.99 6.18 46.63
C LEU A 185 -23.53 6.62 46.40
N THR A 186 -22.80 6.93 47.47
CA THR A 186 -21.34 7.07 47.48
C THR A 186 -20.72 5.93 48.29
N LEU A 187 -19.81 5.17 47.68
CA LEU A 187 -19.12 4.03 48.29
C LEU A 187 -17.61 4.28 48.33
N ASN A 188 -17.04 4.32 49.54
CA ASN A 188 -15.59 4.47 49.74
C ASN A 188 -14.86 3.14 49.95
N GLY A 189 -15.56 2.10 50.43
CA GLY A 189 -15.04 0.74 50.45
C GLY A 189 -15.29 0.02 49.13
N GLN A 190 -15.51 -1.28 49.21
CA GLN A 190 -15.72 -2.14 48.04
C GLN A 190 -17.12 -2.74 48.05
N PHE A 191 -17.61 -3.12 46.88
CA PHE A 191 -18.58 -4.19 46.77
C PHE A 191 -17.92 -5.49 47.20
N LYS A 192 -18.52 -6.19 48.16
CA LYS A 192 -18.04 -7.49 48.64
C LYS A 192 -19.16 -8.51 48.57
N TYR A 193 -18.83 -9.68 48.06
CA TYR A 193 -19.72 -10.83 48.04
C TYR A 193 -19.16 -11.90 48.96
N GLN A 194 -20.02 -12.44 49.80
CA GLN A 194 -19.70 -13.55 50.68
C GLN A 194 -20.76 -14.63 50.49
N ASP A 195 -20.32 -15.80 50.04
CA ASP A 195 -21.17 -16.99 50.00
C ASP A 195 -20.73 -17.96 51.09
N ILE A 196 -21.65 -18.35 51.95
CA ILE A 196 -21.41 -19.20 53.12
C ILE A 196 -22.27 -20.46 52.98
N GLY A 197 -21.68 -21.59 52.57
CA GLY A 197 -22.41 -22.87 52.45
C GLY A 197 -21.57 -24.05 51.98
N THR A 198 -22.08 -25.28 52.11
CA THR A 198 -21.41 -26.51 51.66
C THR A 198 -21.67 -26.75 50.17
N THR A 199 -20.64 -26.64 49.34
CA THR A 199 -20.71 -26.84 47.87
C THR A 199 -21.22 -28.23 47.48
N VAL A 200 -22.45 -28.32 46.97
CA VAL A 200 -22.91 -29.42 46.11
C VAL A 200 -23.20 -28.84 44.72
N SER A 201 -22.46 -29.30 43.71
CA SER A 201 -22.32 -28.67 42.38
C SER A 201 -23.53 -28.78 41.44
N THR A 202 -24.72 -29.16 41.93
CA THR A 202 -25.86 -29.51 41.05
C THR A 202 -27.21 -28.91 41.45
N LEU A 203 -27.27 -27.99 42.42
CA LEU A 203 -28.53 -27.33 42.85
C LEU A 203 -28.37 -25.80 42.88
N THR A 204 -29.49 -25.09 42.67
CA THR A 204 -29.60 -23.64 42.42
C THR A 204 -28.67 -22.78 43.29
N PRO A 205 -27.74 -22.01 42.69
CA PRO A 205 -26.79 -21.19 43.44
C PRO A 205 -27.44 -19.95 44.04
N ASN A 206 -26.86 -19.44 45.14
CA ASN A 206 -27.27 -18.22 45.82
C ASN A 206 -27.18 -16.99 44.89
N ARG A 207 -28.15 -16.06 44.97
CA ARG A 207 -28.14 -14.81 44.21
C ARG A 207 -27.72 -13.63 45.08
N ASN A 208 -26.71 -12.89 44.64
CA ASN A 208 -26.30 -11.64 45.26
C ASN A 208 -26.30 -10.53 44.20
N LEU A 209 -27.24 -9.61 44.30
CA LEU A 209 -27.59 -8.68 43.23
C LEU A 209 -27.43 -7.22 43.68
N PHE A 210 -26.76 -6.42 42.86
CA PHE A 210 -26.82 -4.97 42.97
C PHE A 210 -27.38 -4.41 41.67
N TYR A 211 -28.41 -3.57 41.76
CA TYR A 211 -28.93 -2.80 40.63
C TYR A 211 -28.63 -1.32 40.86
N ALA A 212 -27.83 -0.72 39.98
CA ALA A 212 -27.60 0.73 40.01
C ALA A 212 -28.87 1.52 39.69
N SER A 213 -29.80 0.93 38.94
CA SER A 213 -31.15 1.43 38.72
C SER A 213 -32.12 0.25 38.71
N ALA A 214 -33.13 0.30 39.59
CA ALA A 214 -34.13 -0.75 39.74
C ALA A 214 -35.57 -0.28 39.47
N GLY A 215 -35.74 0.96 38.98
CA GLY A 215 -37.04 1.60 38.86
C GLY A 215 -37.07 2.70 37.80
N THR A 216 -37.89 3.71 38.02
CA THR A 216 -38.11 4.80 37.06
C THR A 216 -37.22 6.02 37.30
N ALA A 217 -36.55 6.08 38.45
CA ALA A 217 -35.72 7.22 38.85
C ALA A 217 -34.32 7.12 38.23
N ASN A 218 -33.76 8.27 37.84
CA ASN A 218 -32.34 8.35 37.50
C ASN A 218 -31.50 8.30 38.77
N THR A 219 -30.40 7.57 38.73
CA THR A 219 -29.57 7.28 39.90
C THR A 219 -28.12 7.67 39.69
N THR A 220 -27.38 7.80 40.79
CA THR A 220 -25.95 8.06 40.75
C THR A 220 -25.20 7.17 41.74
N LEU A 221 -24.24 6.41 41.23
CA LEU A 221 -23.33 5.61 42.04
C LEU A 221 -21.92 6.20 41.95
N THR A 222 -21.37 6.70 43.06
CA THR A 222 -20.01 7.24 43.13
C THR A 222 -19.07 6.28 43.86
N LEU A 223 -18.00 5.88 43.18
CA LEU A 223 -16.99 4.94 43.65
C LEU A 223 -15.67 5.68 43.89
N THR A 224 -15.23 5.78 45.15
CA THR A 224 -14.02 6.53 45.51
C THR A 224 -12.82 5.63 45.88
N ASN A 225 -13.05 4.33 46.05
CA ASN A 225 -12.00 3.35 46.29
C ASN A 225 -11.12 3.12 45.04
N ALA A 226 -9.85 2.77 45.22
CA ALA A 226 -8.95 2.40 44.11
C ALA A 226 -9.38 1.10 43.40
N ALA A 227 -9.94 0.13 44.15
CA ALA A 227 -10.46 -1.13 43.64
C ALA A 227 -11.89 -1.32 44.18
N PRO A 228 -12.90 -0.59 43.67
CA PRO A 228 -14.24 -0.57 44.25
C PRO A 228 -14.99 -1.89 44.18
N ILE A 229 -14.48 -2.88 43.46
CA ILE A 229 -15.05 -4.21 43.40
C ILE A 229 -14.05 -5.21 43.98
N GLY A 230 -14.47 -5.93 45.04
CA GLY A 230 -13.67 -6.97 45.68
C GLY A 230 -13.57 -8.25 44.83
N SER A 231 -12.75 -9.20 45.26
CA SER A 231 -12.59 -10.51 44.60
C SER A 231 -13.85 -11.37 44.73
N PHE A 232 -14.28 -12.00 43.63
CA PHE A 232 -15.38 -12.97 43.59
C PHE A 232 -14.86 -14.39 43.73
N THR A 233 -15.62 -15.26 44.40
CA THR A 233 -15.39 -16.70 44.36
C THR A 233 -16.00 -17.25 43.07
N THR A 234 -15.22 -17.97 42.28
CA THR A 234 -15.48 -18.37 40.87
C THR A 234 -16.64 -19.35 40.64
N SER A 235 -17.62 -19.46 41.55
CA SER A 235 -18.52 -20.62 41.61
C SER A 235 -20.02 -20.35 41.39
N SER A 236 -20.48 -19.17 40.97
CA SER A 236 -21.92 -18.97 40.70
C SER A 236 -22.22 -17.95 39.60
N GLN A 237 -23.00 -18.38 38.59
CA GLN A 237 -23.53 -17.55 37.48
C GLN A 237 -24.56 -16.48 37.90
N TYR A 238 -24.73 -16.20 39.21
CA TYR A 238 -25.85 -15.42 39.75
C TYR A 238 -25.44 -14.37 40.79
N GLN A 239 -24.14 -14.04 40.86
CA GLN A 239 -23.65 -12.89 41.59
C GLN A 239 -23.29 -11.84 40.54
N TYR A 240 -23.92 -10.66 40.55
CA TYR A 240 -23.57 -9.61 39.60
C TYR A 240 -23.87 -8.22 40.14
N ILE A 241 -23.02 -7.28 39.73
CA ILE A 241 -23.25 -5.85 39.86
C ILE A 241 -23.79 -5.37 38.52
N ASP A 242 -25.04 -4.95 38.47
CA ASP A 242 -25.64 -4.43 37.26
C ASP A 242 -25.68 -2.91 37.28
N PHE A 243 -24.80 -2.29 36.48
CA PHE A 243 -24.81 -0.84 36.28
C PHE A 243 -25.77 -0.40 35.17
N TYR A 244 -26.43 -1.33 34.46
CA TYR A 244 -27.42 -1.02 33.44
C TYR A 244 -28.52 -2.08 33.38
N ASN A 245 -29.71 -1.73 33.88
CA ASN A 245 -30.86 -2.61 33.78
C ASN A 245 -31.75 -2.22 32.59
N PRO A 246 -31.79 -3.00 31.49
CA PRO A 246 -32.60 -2.66 30.32
C PRO A 246 -34.12 -2.81 30.54
N ASN A 247 -34.53 -3.44 31.64
CA ASN A 247 -35.94 -3.72 31.93
C ASN A 247 -36.64 -2.57 32.68
N VAL A 248 -35.92 -1.50 33.01
CA VAL A 248 -36.43 -0.34 33.74
C VAL A 248 -36.17 0.94 32.95
N THR A 249 -36.91 2.01 33.26
CA THR A 249 -36.79 3.29 32.54
C THR A 249 -35.85 4.28 33.22
N GLY A 250 -35.46 4.05 34.47
CA GLY A 250 -34.53 4.90 35.21
C GLY A 250 -33.09 4.67 34.75
N HIS A 251 -32.34 5.75 34.56
CA HIS A 251 -30.97 5.70 34.05
C HIS A 251 -29.92 5.82 35.16
N ALA A 252 -28.87 5.00 35.10
CA ALA A 252 -27.80 4.99 36.10
C ALA A 252 -26.56 5.75 35.59
N THR A 253 -26.05 6.67 36.40
CA THR A 253 -24.72 7.27 36.19
C THR A 253 -23.73 6.71 37.20
N VAL A 254 -22.73 5.97 36.73
CA VAL A 254 -21.62 5.50 37.57
C VAL A 254 -20.45 6.46 37.48
N ILE A 255 -19.90 6.86 38.62
CA ILE A 255 -18.81 7.82 38.73
C ILE A 255 -17.62 7.16 39.44
N TYR A 256 -16.51 6.97 38.73
CA TYR A 256 -15.23 6.60 39.33
C TYR A 256 -14.49 7.88 39.71
N ALA A 257 -14.34 8.15 41.01
CA ALA A 257 -13.94 9.46 41.55
C ALA A 257 -12.75 9.41 42.52
N ALA A 258 -11.90 8.38 42.47
CA ALA A 258 -10.73 8.32 43.35
C ALA A 258 -9.80 9.52 43.13
N THR A 259 -9.29 10.09 44.24
CA THR A 259 -8.54 11.34 44.24
C THR A 259 -7.03 11.16 44.24
N SER A 260 -6.52 9.95 44.44
CA SER A 260 -5.09 9.65 44.45
C SER A 260 -4.79 8.24 43.94
N GLY A 261 -3.54 8.00 43.54
CA GLY A 261 -3.09 6.70 43.05
C GLY A 261 -3.67 6.32 41.68
N SER A 262 -3.96 5.03 41.51
CA SER A 262 -4.61 4.45 40.34
C SER A 262 -5.92 3.79 40.75
N GLN A 263 -6.97 3.98 39.96
CA GLN A 263 -8.28 3.37 40.17
C GLN A 263 -8.62 2.46 38.99
N THR A 264 -8.95 1.22 39.29
CA THR A 264 -9.41 0.23 38.31
C THR A 264 -10.82 0.57 37.87
N VAL A 265 -11.03 0.62 36.56
CA VAL A 265 -12.33 0.76 35.91
C VAL A 265 -12.64 -0.57 35.26
N TYR A 266 -13.64 -1.25 35.79
CA TYR A 266 -13.91 -2.63 35.44
C TYR A 266 -14.74 -2.75 34.16
N THR A 267 -14.45 -3.79 33.39
CA THR A 267 -15.13 -4.20 32.15
C THR A 267 -15.79 -5.57 32.35
N GLY A 268 -16.63 -6.02 31.42
CA GLY A 268 -17.38 -7.29 31.54
C GLY A 268 -16.56 -8.58 31.28
N ALA A 269 -15.24 -8.55 31.53
CA ALA A 269 -14.27 -9.52 31.03
C ALA A 269 -14.28 -10.91 31.68
N ASP A 270 -14.91 -11.08 32.84
CA ASP A 270 -14.76 -12.28 33.68
C ASP A 270 -16.05 -13.13 33.78
N GLY A 271 -17.11 -12.76 33.05
CA GLY A 271 -18.31 -13.58 32.91
C GLY A 271 -19.16 -13.74 34.18
N THR A 272 -18.83 -13.08 35.30
CA THR A 272 -19.56 -13.24 36.58
C THR A 272 -19.57 -12.02 37.50
N THR A 273 -19.13 -10.82 37.09
CA THR A 273 -18.88 -9.72 38.03
C THR A 273 -19.68 -8.45 37.74
N ILE A 274 -19.65 -7.95 36.49
CA ILE A 274 -20.43 -6.78 36.04
C ILE A 274 -21.37 -7.17 34.92
N GLY A 275 -22.67 -7.00 35.18
CA GLY A 275 -23.76 -7.07 34.20
C GLY A 275 -24.16 -8.47 33.75
N ASN A 276 -25.48 -8.69 33.67
CA ASN A 276 -26.13 -9.68 32.79
C ASN A 276 -26.86 -8.97 31.62
N ALA A 277 -26.49 -7.71 31.38
CA ALA A 277 -27.11 -6.79 30.45
C ALA A 277 -26.28 -6.67 29.16
N PRO A 278 -26.85 -6.19 28.04
CA PRO A 278 -26.10 -6.03 26.79
C PRO A 278 -24.98 -4.96 26.90
N GLN A 279 -24.99 -4.13 27.94
CA GLN A 279 -24.03 -3.07 28.19
C GLN A 279 -23.49 -3.15 29.62
N ASN A 280 -22.21 -2.80 29.84
CA ASN A 280 -21.63 -2.78 31.18
C ASN A 280 -22.13 -1.58 31.99
N TYR A 281 -22.32 -0.43 31.35
CA TYR A 281 -22.75 0.82 31.98
C TYR A 281 -23.86 1.48 31.16
N ASP A 282 -24.76 2.18 31.83
CA ASP A 282 -25.70 3.08 31.17
C ASP A 282 -25.00 4.41 30.82
N ALA A 283 -24.66 5.21 31.84
CA ALA A 283 -23.76 6.35 31.73
C ALA A 283 -22.57 6.20 32.67
N LEU A 284 -21.39 6.65 32.23
CA LEU A 284 -20.13 6.51 32.95
C LEU A 284 -19.37 7.84 33.02
N VAL A 285 -18.92 8.19 34.22
CA VAL A 285 -18.06 9.35 34.47
C VAL A 285 -16.75 8.88 35.12
N LEU A 286 -15.63 9.13 34.46
CA LEU A 286 -14.31 9.01 35.03
C LEU A 286 -13.86 10.40 35.49
N SER A 287 -13.65 10.56 36.78
CA SER A 287 -13.34 11.85 37.43
C SER A 287 -12.35 11.66 38.60
N GLY A 288 -12.03 12.73 39.33
CA GLY A 288 -11.02 12.67 40.39
C GLY A 288 -9.59 12.55 39.84
N ALA A 289 -8.60 12.95 40.64
CA ALA A 289 -7.23 13.12 40.16
C ALA A 289 -6.44 11.81 39.97
N SER A 290 -6.97 10.65 40.40
CA SER A 290 -6.28 9.37 40.20
C SER A 290 -6.23 8.99 38.71
N THR A 291 -5.18 8.27 38.32
CA THR A 291 -5.17 7.57 37.02
C THR A 291 -6.31 6.55 36.98
N LYS A 292 -6.98 6.43 35.85
CA LYS A 292 -8.03 5.45 35.60
C LYS A 292 -7.47 4.39 34.68
N VAL A 293 -7.35 3.17 35.18
CA VAL A 293 -6.86 2.02 34.41
C VAL A 293 -8.06 1.16 34.08
N VAL A 294 -8.45 1.16 32.81
CA VAL A 294 -9.57 0.35 32.34
C VAL A 294 -9.08 -1.08 32.13
N ASP A 295 -9.84 -2.06 32.61
CA ASP A 295 -9.56 -3.48 32.39
C ASP A 295 -9.69 -3.86 30.90
N GLY A 296 -9.27 -5.06 30.53
CA GLY A 296 -9.31 -5.55 29.14
C GLY A 296 -10.70 -5.99 28.67
N SER A 297 -10.79 -6.67 27.53
CA SER A 297 -12.04 -7.25 26.98
C SER A 297 -13.10 -6.21 26.59
N THR A 298 -14.38 -6.62 26.52
CA THR A 298 -15.50 -5.77 26.06
C THR A 298 -15.89 -4.73 27.11
N PHE A 299 -15.92 -3.46 26.69
CA PHE A 299 -16.28 -2.30 27.50
C PHE A 299 -17.41 -1.52 26.83
N THR A 300 -18.64 -1.73 27.29
CA THR A 300 -19.85 -1.21 26.66
C THR A 300 -20.55 -0.16 27.52
N ILE A 301 -20.88 0.98 26.93
CA ILE A 301 -21.56 2.12 27.59
C ILE A 301 -22.78 2.51 26.76
N GLY A 302 -23.97 2.60 27.36
CA GLY A 302 -25.21 2.82 26.62
C GLY A 302 -25.47 4.25 26.16
N ASN A 303 -25.07 5.23 26.97
CA ASN A 303 -25.40 6.64 26.78
C ASN A 303 -24.15 7.53 26.80
N SER A 304 -23.88 8.21 27.92
CA SER A 304 -22.83 9.22 28.00
C SER A 304 -21.57 8.69 28.67
N PHE A 305 -20.41 8.89 28.06
CA PHE A 305 -19.11 8.63 28.62
C PHE A 305 -18.35 9.95 28.85
N ASN A 306 -18.15 10.33 30.10
CA ASN A 306 -17.44 11.56 30.46
C ASN A 306 -16.09 11.21 31.08
N THR A 307 -15.02 11.76 30.52
CA THR A 307 -13.65 11.52 30.99
C THR A 307 -13.02 12.85 31.41
N SER A 308 -12.64 12.94 32.68
CA SER A 308 -12.22 14.15 33.38
C SER A 308 -11.27 13.82 34.53
N GLY A 309 -10.60 14.82 35.10
CA GLY A 309 -9.68 14.60 36.23
C GLY A 309 -8.35 13.99 35.79
N GLY A 310 -7.97 12.85 36.37
CA GLY A 310 -6.72 12.16 36.06
C GLY A 310 -6.71 11.49 34.69
N THR A 311 -5.54 10.98 34.29
CA THR A 311 -5.35 10.28 33.01
C THR A 311 -6.22 9.03 32.91
N VAL A 312 -6.86 8.81 31.76
CA VAL A 312 -7.59 7.59 31.41
C VAL A 312 -6.74 6.73 30.50
N ASN A 313 -6.30 5.60 31.02
CA ASN A 313 -5.46 4.63 30.32
C ASN A 313 -6.30 3.45 29.83
N ILE A 314 -6.55 3.43 28.52
CA ILE A 314 -7.15 2.30 27.78
C ILE A 314 -6.10 1.64 26.86
N SER A 315 -4.81 1.90 27.09
CA SER A 315 -3.69 1.40 26.29
C SER A 315 -2.98 0.20 26.92
N THR A 316 -3.03 0.07 28.25
CA THR A 316 -2.36 -1.03 28.95
C THR A 316 -3.08 -2.36 28.75
N ASN A 317 -4.41 -2.35 28.87
CA ASN A 317 -5.22 -3.57 28.80
C ASN A 317 -6.03 -3.71 27.50
N ASN A 318 -5.96 -2.72 26.60
CA ASN A 318 -6.52 -2.77 25.24
C ASN A 318 -7.99 -3.23 25.15
N PRO A 319 -8.94 -2.60 25.88
CA PRO A 319 -10.35 -2.97 25.80
C PRO A 319 -10.95 -2.71 24.41
N THR A 320 -11.95 -3.52 24.06
CA THR A 320 -12.86 -3.29 22.93
C THR A 320 -14.00 -2.41 23.43
N ILE A 321 -13.98 -1.13 23.05
CA ILE A 321 -14.90 -0.11 23.55
C ILE A 321 -16.06 0.08 22.58
N THR A 322 -17.29 0.01 23.07
CA THR A 322 -18.50 0.41 22.33
C THR A 322 -19.32 1.38 23.16
N ILE A 323 -19.63 2.55 22.60
CA ILE A 323 -20.43 3.59 23.24
C ILE A 323 -21.65 3.85 22.39
N GLY A 324 -22.84 3.71 22.97
CA GLY A 324 -24.11 3.78 22.27
C GLY A 324 -24.48 2.49 21.56
N THR A 325 -25.70 2.48 21.03
CA THR A 325 -26.22 1.39 20.20
C THR A 325 -26.23 1.81 18.74
N SER A 326 -25.83 0.91 17.84
CA SER A 326 -25.81 1.18 16.40
C SER A 326 -27.15 1.72 15.89
N GLY A 327 -27.11 2.82 15.15
CA GLY A 327 -28.30 3.48 14.59
C GLY A 327 -29.03 4.43 15.53
N THR A 328 -28.56 4.59 16.78
CA THR A 328 -29.06 5.61 17.72
C THR A 328 -28.10 6.80 17.76
N SER A 329 -28.62 8.02 17.93
CA SER A 329 -27.82 9.27 17.90
C SER A 329 -27.72 9.98 19.24
N THR A 330 -28.05 9.30 20.35
CA THR A 330 -28.12 9.89 21.69
C THR A 330 -26.84 9.74 22.50
N ALA A 331 -25.96 8.80 22.14
CA ALA A 331 -24.73 8.55 22.88
C ALA A 331 -23.69 9.66 22.67
N SER A 332 -22.84 9.89 23.67
CA SER A 332 -21.77 10.88 23.58
C SER A 332 -20.54 10.50 24.38
N TRP A 333 -19.37 10.90 23.90
CA TRP A 333 -18.13 10.89 24.67
C TRP A 333 -17.62 12.32 24.82
N THR A 334 -17.60 12.82 26.05
CA THR A 334 -16.94 14.09 26.39
C THR A 334 -15.60 13.81 27.08
N ASN A 335 -14.50 14.21 26.44
CA ASN A 335 -13.15 14.14 27.00
C ASN A 335 -12.64 15.52 27.41
N SER A 336 -12.14 15.63 28.64
CA SER A 336 -11.51 16.81 29.23
C SER A 336 -10.19 16.49 29.94
N THR A 337 -9.65 15.28 29.72
CA THR A 337 -8.40 14.79 30.31
C THR A 337 -7.51 14.13 29.25
N THR A 338 -6.42 13.50 29.66
CA THR A 338 -5.57 12.66 28.81
C THR A 338 -6.19 11.28 28.65
N VAL A 339 -6.47 10.88 27.41
CA VAL A 339 -6.91 9.55 26.98
C VAL A 339 -5.91 9.00 25.96
N THR A 340 -5.44 7.77 26.19
CA THR A 340 -4.52 7.10 25.26
C THR A 340 -5.06 5.71 24.91
N GLN A 341 -5.35 5.49 23.63
CA GLN A 341 -5.77 4.20 23.06
C GLN A 341 -4.55 3.34 22.72
N GLY A 342 -4.64 2.04 23.02
CA GLY A 342 -3.67 1.03 22.57
C GLY A 342 -4.15 0.29 21.31
N SER A 343 -4.15 -1.04 21.37
CA SER A 343 -4.58 -1.93 20.29
C SER A 343 -6.04 -2.41 20.41
N GLY A 344 -6.82 -1.86 21.35
CA GLY A 344 -8.26 -2.11 21.49
C GLY A 344 -9.09 -1.17 20.63
N THR A 345 -10.18 -1.65 20.03
CA THR A 345 -11.03 -0.85 19.13
C THR A 345 -11.92 0.12 19.89
N ILE A 346 -12.29 1.23 19.26
CA ILE A 346 -13.29 2.19 19.76
C ILE A 346 -14.41 2.30 18.72
N ASP A 347 -15.64 1.99 19.12
CA ASP A 347 -16.83 2.22 18.32
C ASP A 347 -17.79 3.17 19.06
N LEU A 348 -17.83 4.43 18.63
CA LEU A 348 -18.68 5.46 19.21
C LEU A 348 -19.87 5.70 18.28
N ASN A 349 -21.00 5.08 18.61
CA ASN A 349 -22.30 5.27 17.98
C ASN A 349 -22.96 6.59 18.44
N GLY A 350 -22.20 7.69 18.39
CA GLY A 350 -22.55 8.95 19.04
C GLY A 350 -21.55 10.07 18.77
N SER A 351 -21.72 11.20 19.46
CA SER A 351 -20.86 12.38 19.30
C SER A 351 -19.60 12.35 20.17
N LEU A 352 -18.46 12.76 19.61
CA LEU A 352 -17.21 12.98 20.34
C LEU A 352 -16.98 14.48 20.57
N THR A 353 -16.81 14.89 21.82
CA THR A 353 -16.34 16.23 22.20
C THR A 353 -15.02 16.10 22.95
N ASN A 354 -13.91 16.48 22.32
CA ASN A 354 -12.59 16.49 22.91
C ASN A 354 -12.16 17.91 23.31
N SER A 355 -11.86 18.11 24.59
CA SER A 355 -11.29 19.31 25.19
C SER A 355 -10.02 19.02 26.00
N GLY A 356 -9.55 17.77 25.99
CA GLY A 356 -8.29 17.32 26.60
C GLY A 356 -7.29 16.78 25.57
N PHE A 357 -6.45 15.83 25.98
CA PHE A 357 -5.51 15.14 25.08
C PHE A 357 -6.11 13.78 24.69
N PHE A 358 -6.32 13.55 23.40
CA PHE A 358 -6.79 12.26 22.91
C PHE A 358 -5.81 11.71 21.87
N THR A 359 -5.07 10.67 22.26
CA THR A 359 -4.14 9.95 21.39
C THR A 359 -4.71 8.60 21.01
N LEU A 360 -4.96 8.40 19.72
CA LEU A 360 -5.39 7.12 19.15
C LEU A 360 -4.19 6.17 18.95
N GLY A 361 -4.47 4.88 18.99
CA GLY A 361 -3.47 3.82 18.93
C GLY A 361 -3.42 3.11 17.58
N SER A 362 -3.16 1.81 17.60
CA SER A 362 -3.03 0.99 16.38
C SER A 362 -4.34 0.34 15.93
N ALA A 363 -5.38 0.38 16.76
CA ALA A 363 -6.68 -0.21 16.46
C ALA A 363 -7.64 0.78 15.80
N ALA A 364 -8.72 0.24 15.23
CA ALA A 364 -9.76 1.04 14.60
C ALA A 364 -10.52 1.92 15.59
N THR A 365 -10.86 3.13 15.15
CA THR A 365 -11.74 4.06 15.84
C THR A 365 -12.84 4.53 14.88
N THR A 366 -14.09 4.30 15.27
CA THR A 366 -15.28 4.67 14.49
C THR A 366 -16.14 5.66 15.27
N ILE A 367 -16.65 6.71 14.60
CA ILE A 367 -17.47 7.76 15.18
C ILE A 367 -18.68 8.05 14.28
N SER A 368 -19.88 7.79 14.78
CA SER A 368 -21.13 7.94 14.01
C SER A 368 -21.84 9.30 14.21
N GLY A 369 -21.51 10.07 15.25
CA GLY A 369 -22.09 11.37 15.54
C GLY A 369 -21.15 12.55 15.25
N ASN A 370 -21.53 13.76 15.68
CA ASN A 370 -20.70 14.96 15.50
C ASN A 370 -19.32 14.84 16.17
N PHE A 371 -18.32 15.48 15.58
CA PHE A 371 -16.95 15.52 16.07
C PHE A 371 -16.56 16.96 16.42
N THR A 372 -16.24 17.21 17.69
CA THR A 372 -15.75 18.50 18.16
C THR A 372 -14.40 18.31 18.82
N ASN A 373 -13.38 19.02 18.37
CA ASN A 373 -12.06 19.03 18.99
C ASN A 373 -11.65 20.45 19.33
N SER A 374 -11.41 20.75 20.61
CA SER A 374 -10.94 22.06 21.10
C SER A 374 -9.55 21.99 21.71
N ALA A 375 -8.89 20.83 21.64
CA ALA A 375 -7.59 20.57 22.24
C ALA A 375 -6.77 19.60 21.37
N THR A 376 -5.86 18.82 21.94
CA THR A 376 -4.97 17.93 21.18
C THR A 376 -5.68 16.64 20.79
N PHE A 377 -5.75 16.38 19.49
CA PHE A 377 -6.14 15.08 18.92
C PHE A 377 -4.97 14.55 18.09
N THR A 378 -4.48 13.36 18.43
CA THR A 378 -3.37 12.71 17.72
C THR A 378 -3.84 11.36 17.19
N GLN A 379 -3.98 11.24 15.87
CA GLN A 379 -4.28 9.97 15.26
C GLN A 379 -3.06 9.03 15.31
N GLY A 380 -3.25 7.78 15.70
CA GLY A 380 -2.24 6.73 15.65
C GLY A 380 -2.19 6.04 14.28
N SER A 381 -1.61 4.84 14.23
CA SER A 381 -1.56 4.04 13.00
C SER A 381 -2.86 3.32 12.66
N GLY A 382 -3.83 3.30 13.57
CA GLY A 382 -5.15 2.71 13.38
C GLY A 382 -6.03 3.49 12.38
N SER A 383 -7.04 2.80 11.84
CA SER A 383 -8.01 3.42 10.93
C SER A 383 -8.99 4.31 11.70
N LEU A 384 -9.13 5.56 11.28
CA LEU A 384 -10.17 6.47 11.76
C LEU A 384 -11.33 6.53 10.75
N THR A 385 -12.55 6.25 11.22
CA THR A 385 -13.75 6.23 10.38
C THR A 385 -14.85 7.10 10.97
N PHE A 386 -15.46 7.92 10.12
CA PHE A 386 -16.70 8.64 10.42
C PHE A 386 -17.85 8.06 9.59
N ASP A 387 -18.77 7.35 10.22
CA ASP A 387 -19.74 6.47 9.54
C ASP A 387 -21.21 6.82 9.83
N GLY A 388 -21.49 8.04 10.28
CA GLY A 388 -22.85 8.46 10.62
C GLY A 388 -23.84 8.31 9.47
N ALA A 389 -24.98 7.67 9.73
CA ALA A 389 -26.09 7.62 8.79
C ALA A 389 -26.78 8.97 8.59
N SER A 390 -26.79 9.77 9.66
CA SER A 390 -27.27 11.17 9.65
C SER A 390 -26.13 12.13 9.33
N ALA A 391 -26.46 13.39 9.06
CA ALA A 391 -25.46 14.44 8.86
C ALA A 391 -24.55 14.57 10.10
N GLN A 392 -23.23 14.63 9.87
CA GLN A 392 -22.23 14.85 10.91
C GLN A 392 -21.59 16.22 10.72
N SER A 393 -21.49 16.97 11.80
CA SER A 393 -20.76 18.25 11.87
C SER A 393 -19.40 18.05 12.52
N PHE A 394 -18.39 18.70 11.95
CA PHE A 394 -17.02 18.71 12.46
C PHE A 394 -16.64 20.13 12.86
N THR A 395 -16.20 20.30 14.10
CA THR A 395 -15.81 21.60 14.65
C THR A 395 -14.44 21.51 15.29
N ASP A 396 -13.52 22.38 14.87
CA ASP A 396 -12.24 22.57 15.53
C ASP A 396 -12.25 23.92 16.26
N GLY A 397 -12.24 23.88 17.60
CA GLY A 397 -12.20 25.05 18.48
C GLY A 397 -10.79 25.41 18.97
N GLY A 398 -9.77 24.65 18.52
CA GLY A 398 -8.39 24.76 18.97
C GLY A 398 -7.43 25.30 17.90
N ALA A 399 -6.20 24.79 17.91
CA ALA A 399 -5.14 25.19 16.97
C ALA A 399 -5.17 24.42 15.63
N GLY A 400 -6.17 23.55 15.41
CA GLY A 400 -6.26 22.68 14.25
C GLY A 400 -6.34 21.19 14.61
N THR A 401 -7.14 20.46 13.84
CA THR A 401 -7.24 19.00 13.94
C THR A 401 -6.60 18.36 12.71
N THR A 402 -5.61 17.49 12.92
CA THR A 402 -4.91 16.79 11.82
C THR A 402 -5.28 15.30 11.79
N PHE A 403 -5.68 14.82 10.63
CA PHE A 403 -5.94 13.41 10.35
C PHE A 403 -4.83 12.82 9.47
N GLY A 404 -4.53 11.55 9.73
CA GLY A 404 -3.75 10.68 8.87
C GLY A 404 -4.60 10.08 7.75
N ALA A 405 -4.70 8.76 7.71
CA ALA A 405 -5.66 8.07 6.86
C ALA A 405 -7.05 8.11 7.51
N VAL A 406 -8.06 8.64 6.81
CA VAL A 406 -9.41 8.81 7.35
C VAL A 406 -10.46 8.35 6.35
N THR A 407 -11.47 7.63 6.85
CA THR A 407 -12.60 7.15 6.04
C THR A 407 -13.87 7.91 6.40
N PHE A 408 -14.58 8.42 5.41
CA PHE A 408 -15.92 8.97 5.54
C PHE A 408 -16.92 8.00 4.88
N SER A 409 -17.93 7.58 5.65
CA SER A 409 -18.90 6.55 5.26
C SER A 409 -20.31 6.82 5.81
N GLY A 410 -21.20 5.82 5.75
CA GLY A 410 -22.51 5.85 6.40
C GLY A 410 -23.63 6.57 5.65
N GLY A 411 -23.37 7.28 4.56
CA GLY A 411 -24.39 7.92 3.73
C GLY A 411 -24.75 9.35 4.14
N GLY A 412 -24.66 9.71 5.42
CA GLY A 412 -24.90 11.08 5.87
C GLY A 412 -23.81 12.07 5.42
N THR A 413 -24.19 13.32 5.15
CA THR A 413 -23.22 14.38 4.80
C THR A 413 -22.30 14.71 5.98
N LYS A 414 -21.00 14.70 5.73
CA LYS A 414 -19.93 15.06 6.67
C LYS A 414 -19.50 16.49 6.38
N THR A 415 -19.88 17.45 7.22
CA THR A 415 -19.59 18.87 6.98
C THR A 415 -18.54 19.38 7.95
N ILE A 416 -17.44 19.93 7.41
CA ILE A 416 -16.43 20.64 8.19
C ILE A 416 -16.95 22.05 8.53
N THR A 417 -17.77 22.13 9.57
CA THR A 417 -18.59 23.30 9.88
C THR A 417 -17.75 24.53 10.26
N ALA A 418 -16.74 24.37 11.11
CA ALA A 418 -15.90 25.47 11.58
C ALA A 418 -14.51 25.01 12.04
N GLY A 419 -13.55 25.94 12.09
CA GLY A 419 -12.17 25.70 12.55
C GLY A 419 -11.23 25.26 11.43
N ASN A 420 -10.05 24.73 11.80
CA ASN A 420 -9.06 24.27 10.84
C ASN A 420 -8.88 22.76 10.91
N PHE A 421 -9.10 22.09 9.78
CA PHE A 421 -8.86 20.65 9.64
C PHE A 421 -7.79 20.39 8.61
N TYR A 422 -6.96 19.39 8.87
CA TYR A 422 -5.83 19.02 8.02
C TYR A 422 -5.84 17.53 7.74
N ILE A 423 -5.48 17.16 6.51
CA ILE A 423 -4.99 15.82 6.18
C ILE A 423 -3.47 15.94 6.07
N GLN A 424 -2.73 15.14 6.85
CA GLN A 424 -1.28 15.15 6.82
C GLN A 424 -0.74 14.80 5.43
N ASN A 425 0.50 15.18 5.14
CA ASN A 425 1.18 14.98 3.84
C ASN A 425 1.19 13.53 3.30
N THR A 426 1.03 12.52 4.14
CA THR A 426 0.95 11.09 3.78
C THR A 426 -0.46 10.52 3.97
N GLY A 427 -1.40 11.36 4.44
CA GLY A 427 -2.78 11.00 4.71
C GLY A 427 -3.60 10.83 3.43
N VAL A 428 -4.59 9.95 3.52
CA VAL A 428 -5.51 9.61 2.43
C VAL A 428 -6.93 9.76 2.93
N ILE A 429 -7.75 10.54 2.21
CA ILE A 429 -9.21 10.55 2.38
C ILE A 429 -9.79 9.37 1.60
N THR A 430 -10.53 8.51 2.30
CA THR A 430 -11.29 7.41 1.70
C THR A 430 -12.79 7.70 1.81
N MET A 431 -13.52 7.61 0.70
CA MET A 431 -14.98 7.76 0.66
C MET A 431 -15.63 6.40 0.46
N SER A 432 -16.70 6.11 1.21
CA SER A 432 -17.52 4.90 1.02
C SER A 432 -18.98 5.12 1.47
N GLY A 433 -19.80 4.07 1.37
CA GLY A 433 -21.15 4.06 1.96
C GLY A 433 -22.11 5.14 1.46
N ASN A 434 -21.96 5.59 0.21
CA ASN A 434 -22.76 6.70 -0.38
C ASN A 434 -22.66 8.03 0.38
N SER A 435 -21.54 8.28 1.06
CA SER A 435 -21.35 9.48 1.87
C SER A 435 -20.97 10.72 1.04
N GLN A 436 -21.29 11.90 1.56
CA GLN A 436 -20.79 13.16 1.03
C GLN A 436 -19.83 13.81 2.04
N LEU A 437 -18.67 14.28 1.59
CA LEU A 437 -17.77 15.12 2.39
C LEU A 437 -17.84 16.57 1.91
N ASN A 438 -18.23 17.48 2.78
CA ASN A 438 -18.25 18.91 2.54
C ASN A 438 -17.11 19.62 3.28
N GLY A 439 -16.09 20.04 2.55
CA GLY A 439 -14.89 20.68 3.11
C GLY A 439 -15.11 22.11 3.60
N ASN A 440 -16.17 22.78 3.12
CA ASN A 440 -16.63 24.12 3.53
C ASN A 440 -15.54 25.21 3.68
N GLY A 441 -14.41 25.09 2.98
CA GLY A 441 -13.26 25.99 3.04
C GLY A 441 -12.31 25.76 4.24
N ASN A 442 -12.61 24.80 5.09
CA ASN A 442 -11.94 24.57 6.38
C ASN A 442 -11.00 23.35 6.37
N LEU A 443 -11.11 22.48 5.36
CA LEU A 443 -10.26 21.29 5.21
C LEU A 443 -9.07 21.54 4.28
N THR A 444 -7.87 21.32 4.79
CA THR A 444 -6.60 21.47 4.08
C THR A 444 -5.93 20.13 3.83
N LEU A 445 -5.60 19.82 2.58
CA LEU A 445 -4.75 18.69 2.22
C LEU A 445 -3.31 19.18 2.12
N ILE A 446 -2.45 18.74 3.05
CA ILE A 446 -1.08 19.25 3.23
C ILE A 446 -0.13 18.71 2.15
N SER A 447 0.85 19.53 1.73
CA SER A 447 1.90 19.16 0.77
C SER A 447 3.23 19.86 1.10
N ASP A 448 4.34 19.13 1.19
CA ASP A 448 5.51 19.61 1.96
C ASP A 448 6.91 19.05 1.66
N ALA A 449 7.52 19.11 0.49
CA ALA A 449 8.81 18.42 0.23
C ALA A 449 8.75 16.89 0.37
N THR A 450 8.28 16.28 1.47
CA THR A 450 8.26 14.83 1.70
C THR A 450 7.14 14.11 0.94
N SER A 451 5.90 14.61 0.98
CA SER A 451 4.74 14.02 0.30
C SER A 451 3.59 15.04 0.12
N SER A 452 2.47 14.60 -0.47
CA SER A 452 1.21 15.35 -0.56
C SER A 452 0.01 14.50 -0.12
N ALA A 453 -0.89 15.06 0.69
CA ALA A 453 -2.14 14.41 1.04
C ALA A 453 -2.97 14.12 -0.23
N SER A 454 -3.70 13.00 -0.22
CA SER A 454 -4.47 12.58 -1.40
C SER A 454 -5.91 12.20 -1.08
N ILE A 455 -6.76 12.29 -2.11
CA ILE A 455 -8.12 11.76 -2.08
C ILE A 455 -8.13 10.48 -2.90
N GLY A 456 -8.55 9.38 -2.30
CA GLY A 456 -8.71 8.10 -2.97
C GLY A 456 -9.80 8.12 -4.05
N VAL A 457 -10.10 6.93 -4.57
CA VAL A 457 -11.24 6.71 -5.45
C VAL A 457 -12.50 7.16 -4.72
N VAL A 458 -13.30 8.04 -5.35
CA VAL A 458 -14.64 8.41 -4.89
C VAL A 458 -15.63 7.44 -5.56
N PRO A 459 -16.20 6.47 -4.84
CA PRO A 459 -17.09 5.48 -5.44
C PRO A 459 -18.41 6.11 -5.93
N SER A 460 -19.11 5.39 -6.81
CA SER A 460 -20.48 5.76 -7.18
C SER A 460 -21.35 5.90 -5.93
N GLY A 461 -22.20 6.94 -5.90
CA GLY A 461 -23.04 7.29 -4.75
C GLY A 461 -22.35 8.16 -3.70
N SER A 462 -21.01 8.24 -3.68
CA SER A 462 -20.28 9.17 -2.79
C SER A 462 -19.94 10.48 -3.52
N SER A 463 -19.78 11.58 -2.78
CA SER A 463 -19.47 12.89 -3.40
C SER A 463 -18.63 13.81 -2.52
N LEU A 464 -18.01 14.80 -3.16
CA LEU A 464 -17.27 15.88 -2.51
C LEU A 464 -17.98 17.20 -2.81
N ALA A 465 -18.17 18.03 -1.79
CA ALA A 465 -18.89 19.30 -1.88
C ALA A 465 -18.16 20.42 -1.12
N GLY A 466 -18.51 21.67 -1.41
CA GLY A 466 -17.85 22.83 -0.82
C GLY A 466 -16.36 22.93 -1.15
N ASN A 467 -15.74 24.02 -0.70
CA ASN A 467 -14.34 24.28 -1.01
C ASN A 467 -13.40 23.49 -0.11
N PHE A 468 -12.27 23.07 -0.67
CA PHE A 468 -11.13 22.47 0.02
C PHE A 468 -9.90 23.32 -0.27
N LYS A 469 -8.96 23.35 0.67
CA LYS A 469 -7.63 23.94 0.50
C LYS A 469 -6.67 22.83 0.09
N ILE A 470 -6.30 22.76 -1.19
CA ILE A 470 -5.40 21.73 -1.71
C ILE A 470 -4.01 22.32 -1.89
N GLN A 471 -3.04 21.85 -1.13
CA GLN A 471 -1.66 22.34 -1.20
C GLN A 471 -0.84 21.57 -2.24
N ARG A 472 0.08 22.29 -2.89
CA ARG A 472 1.15 21.73 -3.74
C ARG A 472 2.48 22.40 -3.48
N PHE A 473 3.46 21.61 -3.07
CA PHE A 473 4.83 22.05 -2.88
C PHE A 473 5.59 22.14 -4.20
N PHE A 474 6.36 23.20 -4.35
CA PHE A 474 7.27 23.45 -5.45
C PHE A 474 8.65 23.61 -4.85
N LYS A 475 9.55 22.69 -5.21
CA LYS A 475 10.94 22.78 -4.79
C LYS A 475 11.67 23.89 -5.55
N GLY A 476 12.31 24.75 -4.77
CA GLY A 476 13.24 25.78 -5.16
C GLY A 476 14.68 25.44 -4.74
N SER A 477 15.49 26.48 -4.60
CA SER A 477 16.87 26.45 -4.13
C SER A 477 17.17 27.76 -3.41
N SER A 478 17.91 27.69 -2.30
CA SER A 478 18.42 28.85 -1.57
C SER A 478 19.85 29.23 -1.95
N THR A 479 20.48 28.50 -2.86
CA THR A 479 21.91 28.65 -3.20
C THR A 479 22.19 28.75 -4.70
N SER A 480 21.18 28.56 -5.56
CA SER A 480 21.37 28.55 -7.01
C SER A 480 20.09 28.91 -7.76
N LEU A 481 20.26 29.50 -8.96
CA LEU A 481 19.18 29.80 -9.90
C LEU A 481 18.72 28.57 -10.72
N SER A 482 19.29 27.39 -10.49
CA SER A 482 18.97 26.17 -11.25
C SER A 482 17.48 25.82 -11.25
N LYS A 483 16.78 26.07 -10.14
CA LYS A 483 15.34 25.78 -9.99
C LYS A 483 14.43 26.92 -10.48
N ARG A 484 14.99 28.05 -10.91
CA ARG A 484 14.25 29.17 -11.50
C ARG A 484 13.94 28.83 -12.95
N GLY A 485 12.67 28.78 -13.32
CA GLY A 485 12.29 28.37 -14.66
C GLY A 485 10.85 27.86 -14.74
N TYR A 486 10.51 27.26 -15.87
CA TYR A 486 9.15 26.80 -16.12
C TYR A 486 8.75 25.57 -15.28
N ARG A 487 7.45 25.38 -15.13
CA ARG A 487 6.77 24.24 -14.52
C ARG A 487 5.52 23.96 -15.35
N LEU A 488 5.18 22.69 -15.56
CA LEU A 488 3.88 22.31 -16.12
C LEU A 488 2.94 22.01 -14.96
N ILE A 489 1.88 22.79 -14.85
CA ILE A 489 0.91 22.70 -13.75
C ILE A 489 -0.51 22.49 -14.28
N SER A 490 -1.38 21.99 -13.43
CA SER A 490 -2.81 21.81 -13.65
C SER A 490 -3.53 22.01 -12.31
N SER A 491 -4.84 21.83 -12.28
CA SER A 491 -5.64 22.00 -11.06
C SER A 491 -6.32 20.70 -10.61
N PRO A 492 -6.12 20.28 -9.33
CA PRO A 492 -6.84 19.22 -8.66
C PRO A 492 -8.27 19.63 -8.23
N VAL A 493 -8.60 20.93 -8.31
CA VAL A 493 -9.89 21.51 -7.93
C VAL A 493 -10.52 22.26 -9.10
N TYR A 494 -11.83 22.49 -9.03
CA TYR A 494 -12.54 23.46 -9.85
C TYR A 494 -13.17 24.54 -8.97
N THR A 495 -13.37 25.73 -9.53
CA THR A 495 -13.94 26.89 -8.82
C THR A 495 -15.26 27.35 -9.43
N GLY A 496 -15.62 26.86 -10.63
CA GLY A 496 -16.90 27.14 -11.26
C GLY A 496 -17.23 26.16 -12.39
N THR A 497 -18.42 26.33 -12.96
CA THR A 497 -18.89 25.58 -14.13
C THR A 497 -19.31 26.57 -15.22
N VAL A 498 -18.73 26.46 -16.41
CA VAL A 498 -19.05 27.28 -17.58
C VAL A 498 -19.40 26.36 -18.74
N SER A 499 -20.57 26.53 -19.34
CA SER A 499 -21.05 25.69 -20.46
C SER A 499 -20.94 24.18 -20.16
N SER A 500 -21.37 23.77 -18.97
CA SER A 500 -21.29 22.39 -18.44
C SER A 500 -19.87 21.85 -18.18
N LEU A 501 -18.82 22.64 -18.42
CA LEU A 501 -17.44 22.28 -18.12
C LEU A 501 -17.03 22.86 -16.77
N LYS A 502 -16.42 22.03 -15.92
CA LYS A 502 -15.75 22.48 -14.69
C LYS A 502 -14.49 23.26 -15.06
N VAL A 503 -14.29 24.44 -14.50
CA VAL A 503 -13.15 25.33 -14.78
C VAL A 503 -12.41 25.69 -13.49
N PHE A 504 -11.10 25.92 -13.58
CA PHE A 504 -10.26 26.20 -12.41
C PHE A 504 -9.65 27.60 -12.39
N ASP A 505 -9.28 28.04 -11.18
CA ASP A 505 -8.69 29.35 -10.93
C ASP A 505 -7.15 29.33 -10.87
N LEU A 506 -6.50 30.37 -11.39
CA LEU A 506 -5.07 30.65 -11.31
C LEU A 506 -4.73 31.79 -10.32
N THR A 507 -5.72 32.49 -9.76
CA THR A 507 -5.52 33.59 -8.81
C THR A 507 -4.72 33.19 -7.58
N TYR A 508 -4.79 31.91 -7.15
CA TYR A 508 -4.01 31.40 -6.03
C TYR A 508 -2.50 31.58 -6.20
N LEU A 509 -1.98 31.59 -7.44
CA LEU A 509 -0.57 31.84 -7.71
C LEU A 509 -0.15 33.28 -7.39
N LEU A 510 -1.07 34.24 -7.43
CA LEU A 510 -0.80 35.66 -7.16
C LEU A 510 -0.56 35.96 -5.68
N ASN A 511 -1.06 35.07 -4.82
CA ASN A 511 -0.90 35.17 -3.37
C ASN A 511 0.56 34.89 -2.99
N ASP A 512 1.13 33.82 -3.56
CA ASP A 512 2.41 33.28 -3.10
C ASP A 512 3.55 33.39 -4.13
N ALA A 513 3.31 33.80 -5.38
CA ALA A 513 4.37 33.99 -6.39
C ALA A 513 4.33 35.35 -7.12
N TYR A 514 5.51 35.76 -7.61
CA TYR A 514 5.62 36.81 -8.62
C TYR A 514 5.20 36.30 -10.00
N VAL A 515 3.97 36.61 -10.38
CA VAL A 515 3.39 36.33 -11.70
C VAL A 515 3.30 37.64 -12.50
N THR A 516 3.68 37.62 -13.77
CA THR A 516 3.59 38.76 -14.71
C THR A 516 2.66 38.45 -15.87
N GLY A 517 2.01 39.49 -16.43
CA GLY A 517 1.25 39.41 -17.68
C GLY A 517 2.04 40.00 -18.87
N ALA A 518 1.42 40.04 -20.06
CA ALA A 518 2.02 40.65 -21.25
C ALA A 518 2.08 42.18 -21.19
N ALA A 519 2.85 42.80 -22.08
CA ALA A 519 3.00 44.26 -22.18
C ALA A 519 1.63 44.99 -22.15
N GLY A 520 1.45 45.91 -21.19
CA GLY A 520 0.19 46.65 -20.97
C GLY A 520 -0.86 45.95 -20.08
N GLY A 521 -0.59 44.75 -19.54
CA GLY A 521 -1.47 44.02 -18.62
C GLY A 521 -0.72 43.45 -17.41
N GLY A 522 -0.71 44.21 -16.30
CA GLY A 522 0.12 43.91 -15.14
C GLY A 522 -0.37 42.73 -14.27
N PHE A 523 0.59 41.94 -13.77
CA PHE A 523 0.58 41.26 -12.47
C PHE A 523 1.96 41.43 -11.81
N ASN A 524 1.96 41.79 -10.52
CA ASN A 524 3.09 42.13 -9.63
C ASN A 524 4.30 42.86 -10.28
N THR A 525 4.06 44.00 -10.95
CA THR A 525 5.03 44.78 -11.79
C THR A 525 6.05 45.64 -11.02
N PRO A 526 7.37 45.57 -11.33
CA PRO A 526 8.32 46.68 -11.13
C PRO A 526 8.22 47.74 -12.25
N ALA A 527 8.83 48.92 -12.04
CA ALA A 527 8.57 50.22 -12.68
C ALA A 527 8.69 50.38 -14.22
N ASN A 528 8.97 49.34 -15.02
CA ASN A 528 9.40 49.49 -16.42
C ASN A 528 8.54 48.82 -17.51
N ASN A 529 7.29 48.41 -17.24
CA ASN A 529 6.22 48.08 -18.22
C ASN A 529 6.52 47.12 -19.40
N ALA A 530 7.68 46.46 -19.43
CA ALA A 530 8.12 45.55 -20.51
C ALA A 530 8.29 44.11 -20.01
N ASN A 531 7.29 43.56 -19.32
CA ASN A 531 7.39 42.21 -18.75
C ASN A 531 6.83 41.13 -19.69
N ASN A 532 7.55 40.01 -19.80
CA ASN A 532 7.05 38.79 -20.42
C ASN A 532 6.01 38.12 -19.52
N PRO A 533 4.98 37.45 -20.07
CA PRO A 533 4.05 36.66 -19.28
C PRO A 533 4.76 35.57 -18.45
N SER A 534 4.18 35.22 -17.31
CA SER A 534 4.65 34.09 -16.49
C SER A 534 3.78 32.85 -16.61
N LEU A 535 2.63 32.95 -17.27
CA LEU A 535 1.67 31.88 -17.44
C LEU A 535 1.32 31.76 -18.91
N TYR A 536 1.38 30.55 -19.45
CA TYR A 536 1.11 30.28 -20.85
C TYR A 536 0.19 29.07 -21.02
N LEU A 537 -0.76 29.21 -21.94
CA LEU A 537 -1.61 28.13 -22.43
C LEU A 537 -1.08 27.63 -23.78
N PHE A 538 -1.20 26.34 -24.07
CA PHE A 538 -0.71 25.78 -25.33
C PHE A 538 -1.84 25.48 -26.32
N ARG A 539 -1.59 25.71 -27.61
CA ARG A 539 -2.44 25.22 -28.71
C ARG A 539 -1.62 24.90 -29.95
N GLU A 540 -1.91 23.77 -30.59
CA GLU A 540 -1.12 23.26 -31.74
C GLU A 540 -1.51 23.85 -33.10
N ASP A 541 -2.68 24.48 -33.23
CA ASP A 541 -3.22 25.00 -34.49
C ASP A 541 -2.61 26.34 -34.95
N ILE A 542 -1.41 26.67 -34.46
CA ILE A 542 -0.70 27.92 -34.71
C ILE A 542 0.70 27.62 -35.24
N LYS A 543 1.20 28.46 -36.16
CA LYS A 543 2.58 28.31 -36.67
C LYS A 543 3.58 28.46 -35.51
N PRO A 544 4.50 27.50 -35.32
CA PRO A 544 5.65 27.65 -34.45
C PRO A 544 6.42 28.93 -34.78
N SER A 545 6.65 29.75 -33.77
CA SER A 545 7.44 30.98 -33.87
C SER A 545 8.12 31.21 -32.53
N SER A 546 9.39 31.59 -32.57
CA SER A 546 10.21 31.96 -31.42
C SER A 546 10.66 33.42 -31.45
N THR A 547 10.09 34.23 -32.36
CA THR A 547 10.49 35.63 -32.55
C THR A 547 10.15 36.53 -31.37
N LEU A 548 9.03 36.26 -30.69
CA LEU A 548 8.58 36.91 -29.46
C LEU A 548 8.04 35.87 -28.48
N PHE A 549 8.10 36.17 -27.18
CA PHE A 549 7.53 35.33 -26.11
C PHE A 549 6.01 35.10 -26.23
N THR A 550 5.30 35.93 -26.99
CA THR A 550 3.86 35.83 -27.26
C THR A 550 3.58 35.35 -28.70
N SER A 551 4.62 35.19 -29.51
CA SER A 551 4.50 34.58 -30.84
C SER A 551 4.58 33.05 -30.70
N GLY A 552 3.85 32.31 -31.54
CA GLY A 552 3.88 30.85 -31.54
C GLY A 552 2.75 30.19 -30.70
N PRO A 553 2.91 28.90 -30.35
CA PRO A 553 1.84 28.07 -29.81
C PRO A 553 1.56 28.27 -28.31
N PHE A 554 2.51 28.83 -27.56
CA PHE A 554 2.32 29.21 -26.17
C PHE A 554 1.72 30.62 -26.08
N LYS A 555 0.49 30.72 -25.58
CA LYS A 555 -0.28 31.95 -25.43
C LYS A 555 -0.20 32.46 -24.00
N GLY A 556 0.50 33.57 -23.82
CA GLY A 556 0.64 34.23 -22.53
C GLY A 556 -0.69 34.75 -22.01
N ILE A 557 -0.91 34.59 -20.71
CA ILE A 557 -2.04 35.23 -20.02
C ILE A 557 -1.68 36.70 -19.78
N ASN A 558 -2.49 37.60 -20.32
CA ASN A 558 -2.29 39.05 -20.22
C ASN A 558 -2.78 39.58 -18.87
N LYS A 559 -3.94 39.11 -18.38
CA LYS A 559 -4.52 39.57 -17.12
C LYS A 559 -5.30 38.44 -16.42
N ILE A 560 -5.12 38.34 -15.09
CA ILE A 560 -5.88 37.53 -14.13
C ILE A 560 -6.80 38.46 -13.29
N ASN A 561 -7.69 39.19 -13.96
CA ASN A 561 -8.55 40.19 -13.30
C ASN A 561 -10.02 39.79 -13.16
N ASN A 562 -10.48 38.76 -13.88
CA ASN A 562 -11.89 38.38 -13.96
C ASN A 562 -12.10 36.85 -13.78
N SER A 563 -11.66 36.24 -12.67
CA SER A 563 -11.85 34.80 -12.43
C SER A 563 -13.32 34.35 -12.63
N PRO A 564 -13.60 33.23 -13.34
CA PRO A 564 -12.67 32.24 -13.89
C PRO A 564 -12.25 32.50 -15.36
N VAL A 565 -12.36 33.74 -15.84
CA VAL A 565 -12.09 34.18 -17.21
C VAL A 565 -10.76 34.96 -17.28
N TYR A 566 -9.86 34.55 -18.18
CA TYR A 566 -8.54 35.15 -18.34
C TYR A 566 -8.38 35.83 -19.69
N ASN A 567 -7.81 37.03 -19.69
CA ASN A 567 -7.49 37.72 -20.93
C ASN A 567 -6.18 37.18 -21.51
N ILE A 568 -6.18 36.75 -22.77
CA ILE A 568 -4.98 36.28 -23.51
C ILE A 568 -4.65 37.20 -24.69
N GLY A 569 -5.41 38.27 -24.88
CA GLY A 569 -5.26 39.22 -25.99
C GLY A 569 -5.64 38.65 -27.35
N THR A 570 -5.56 39.49 -28.37
CA THR A 570 -5.88 39.10 -29.75
C THR A 570 -4.90 38.04 -30.28
N GLN A 571 -5.44 36.99 -30.89
CA GLN A 571 -4.66 35.90 -31.47
C GLN A 571 -4.64 36.00 -33.00
N SER A 572 -3.48 35.80 -33.62
CA SER A 572 -3.37 35.60 -35.07
C SER A 572 -3.28 34.11 -35.39
N ARG A 573 -4.22 33.59 -36.19
CA ARG A 573 -4.20 32.22 -36.73
C ARG A 573 -3.83 32.28 -38.20
N ASN A 574 -3.09 31.27 -38.69
CA ASN A 574 -2.50 31.26 -40.04
C ASN A 574 -3.49 31.58 -41.18
N ASN A 575 -4.77 31.22 -41.06
CA ASN A 575 -5.82 31.46 -42.08
C ASN A 575 -7.11 32.13 -41.57
N PHE A 576 -7.17 32.56 -40.31
CA PHE A 576 -8.32 33.29 -39.77
C PHE A 576 -7.81 34.52 -39.02
N GLN A 577 -7.92 35.69 -39.64
CA GLN A 577 -7.99 36.93 -38.87
C GLN A 577 -9.35 36.95 -38.18
N ASN A 578 -9.43 36.40 -36.97
CA ASN A 578 -10.60 36.57 -36.11
C ASN A 578 -10.17 36.95 -34.71
N VAL A 579 -10.66 38.12 -34.32
CA VAL A 579 -10.20 39.03 -33.27
C VAL A 579 -10.80 38.66 -31.89
N ASN A 580 -11.32 37.44 -31.72
CA ASN A 580 -12.35 37.12 -30.73
C ASN A 580 -11.89 36.23 -29.55
N ASP A 581 -10.74 35.53 -29.63
CA ASP A 581 -10.17 34.75 -28.52
C ASP A 581 -9.46 35.67 -27.51
N THR A 582 -10.10 36.77 -27.10
CA THR A 582 -9.50 37.74 -26.18
C THR A 582 -9.56 37.27 -24.74
N THR A 583 -10.55 36.44 -24.41
CA THR A 583 -10.78 35.91 -23.07
C THR A 583 -11.12 34.43 -23.12
N VAL A 584 -10.69 33.67 -22.11
CA VAL A 584 -10.84 32.21 -22.05
C VAL A 584 -11.12 31.72 -20.63
N ASN A 585 -11.89 30.64 -20.53
CA ASN A 585 -11.92 29.81 -19.33
C ASN A 585 -10.97 28.62 -19.51
N ILE A 586 -10.47 28.07 -18.41
CA ILE A 586 -9.58 26.89 -18.45
C ILE A 586 -10.34 25.71 -17.85
N PRO A 587 -10.86 24.79 -18.68
CA PRO A 587 -11.49 23.57 -18.19
C PRO A 587 -10.50 22.70 -17.43
N VAL A 588 -10.99 21.97 -16.44
CA VAL A 588 -10.24 20.95 -15.71
C VAL A 588 -9.65 19.91 -16.68
N GLY A 589 -8.40 19.54 -16.46
CA GLY A 589 -7.64 18.62 -17.32
C GLY A 589 -6.72 19.32 -18.35
N ASN A 590 -6.80 20.65 -18.49
CA ASN A 590 -5.81 21.43 -19.25
C ASN A 590 -4.56 21.70 -18.39
N GLY A 591 -3.38 21.69 -19.02
CA GLY A 591 -2.15 22.13 -18.38
C GLY A 591 -1.81 23.60 -18.67
N VAL A 592 -0.99 24.19 -17.82
CA VAL A 592 -0.49 25.56 -17.89
C VAL A 592 1.02 25.54 -17.69
N LEU A 593 1.75 26.27 -18.53
CA LEU A 593 3.18 26.48 -18.36
C LEU A 593 3.38 27.72 -17.45
N PHE A 594 3.95 27.52 -16.26
CA PHE A 594 4.17 28.53 -15.24
C PHE A 594 5.66 28.80 -15.03
N PHE A 595 6.09 30.05 -15.14
CA PHE A 595 7.46 30.46 -14.85
C PHE A 595 7.65 30.74 -13.36
N PHE A 596 8.24 29.77 -12.65
CA PHE A 596 8.46 29.79 -11.21
C PHE A 596 9.72 30.59 -10.82
N ARG A 597 9.56 31.48 -9.83
CA ARG A 597 10.61 32.35 -9.29
C ARG A 597 10.81 32.21 -7.78
N GLY A 598 10.12 31.28 -7.12
CA GLY A 598 10.01 31.25 -5.67
C GLY A 598 8.77 32.01 -5.18
N ASN A 599 8.80 32.34 -3.89
CA ASN A 599 7.80 33.12 -3.20
C ASN A 599 7.72 34.55 -3.79
N LYS A 600 6.60 35.21 -3.56
CA LYS A 600 6.36 36.62 -3.87
C LYS A 600 7.18 37.59 -3.01
N THR A 601 7.83 37.15 -1.94
CA THR A 601 8.67 38.04 -1.13
C THR A 601 10.12 37.92 -1.60
N ASP A 602 10.76 39.06 -1.91
CA ASP A 602 12.22 39.10 -2.14
C ASP A 602 12.93 38.60 -0.87
N ASN A 603 13.86 37.65 -1.03
CA ASN A 603 14.52 37.00 0.10
C ASN A 603 15.92 37.59 0.37
N SER A 604 16.34 38.59 -0.43
CA SER A 604 17.61 39.31 -0.31
C SER A 604 18.83 38.38 -0.33
N THR A 605 18.70 37.20 -0.96
CA THR A 605 19.83 36.26 -1.11
C THR A 605 20.85 36.77 -2.12
N GLN A 606 20.44 37.67 -3.01
CA GLN A 606 21.31 38.44 -3.90
C GLN A 606 20.95 39.93 -3.86
N THR A 607 21.76 40.76 -4.51
CA THR A 607 21.57 42.23 -4.53
C THR A 607 20.46 42.71 -5.47
N GLY A 608 19.79 41.81 -6.20
CA GLY A 608 18.67 42.16 -7.08
C GLY A 608 17.32 41.68 -6.51
N THR A 609 16.33 41.48 -7.39
CA THR A 609 14.96 41.11 -6.98
C THR A 609 14.52 39.84 -7.71
N LYS A 610 13.31 39.32 -7.44
CA LYS A 610 12.75 38.20 -8.24
C LYS A 610 12.66 38.52 -9.75
N THR A 611 12.64 39.79 -10.12
CA THR A 611 12.37 40.27 -11.50
C THR A 611 13.53 41.06 -12.13
N VAL A 612 14.55 41.47 -11.37
CA VAL A 612 15.70 42.27 -11.84
C VAL A 612 17.02 41.53 -11.55
N LEU A 613 17.94 41.56 -12.51
CA LEU A 613 19.28 40.94 -12.36
C LEU A 613 20.16 41.73 -11.37
N PRO A 614 21.01 41.07 -10.57
CA PRO A 614 21.10 39.62 -10.40
C PRO A 614 19.87 39.07 -9.66
N TYR A 615 19.20 38.05 -10.22
CA TYR A 615 17.92 37.58 -9.67
C TYR A 615 18.11 36.90 -8.31
N ASP A 616 17.20 37.14 -7.37
CA ASP A 616 17.11 36.38 -6.13
C ASP A 616 16.92 34.87 -6.38
N TYR A 617 17.43 34.02 -5.48
CA TYR A 617 17.24 32.58 -5.57
C TYR A 617 15.77 32.20 -5.34
N PRO A 618 15.22 31.20 -6.06
CA PRO A 618 13.83 30.80 -5.93
C PRO A 618 13.64 29.86 -4.74
N GLU A 619 13.14 30.31 -3.59
CA GLU A 619 12.83 29.44 -2.44
C GLU A 619 11.76 28.37 -2.72
N ASP A 620 11.71 27.37 -1.84
CA ASP A 620 10.61 26.40 -1.77
C ASP A 620 9.29 27.13 -1.47
N VAL A 621 8.20 26.74 -2.15
CA VAL A 621 6.88 27.34 -1.96
C VAL A 621 5.80 26.27 -1.95
N THR A 622 4.87 26.34 -1.01
CA THR A 622 3.63 25.53 -1.03
C THR A 622 2.47 26.41 -1.44
N PHE A 623 1.96 26.21 -2.66
CA PHE A 623 0.78 26.93 -3.14
C PHE A 623 -0.50 26.26 -2.66
N THR A 624 -1.48 27.06 -2.24
CA THR A 624 -2.79 26.55 -1.79
C THR A 624 -3.90 26.93 -2.76
N GLN A 625 -4.49 25.93 -3.42
CA GLN A 625 -5.67 26.11 -4.26
C GLN A 625 -6.94 25.97 -3.42
N LEU A 626 -7.88 26.90 -3.57
CA LEU A 626 -9.20 26.84 -2.94
C LEU A 626 -10.25 26.48 -4.00
N GLY A 627 -10.96 25.37 -3.81
CA GLY A 627 -12.05 24.97 -4.72
C GLY A 627 -12.61 23.60 -4.39
N VAL A 628 -13.60 23.14 -5.14
CA VAL A 628 -14.16 21.79 -4.96
C VAL A 628 -13.21 20.79 -5.65
N PRO A 629 -12.75 19.73 -4.98
CA PRO A 629 -11.90 18.71 -5.59
C PRO A 629 -12.58 18.08 -6.80
N ASN A 630 -11.81 17.88 -7.87
CA ASN A 630 -12.29 17.17 -9.03
C ASN A 630 -12.52 15.70 -8.66
N ALA A 631 -13.71 15.21 -8.98
CA ALA A 631 -14.13 13.83 -8.77
C ALA A 631 -15.07 13.39 -9.91
N GLY A 632 -15.23 12.07 -10.05
CA GLY A 632 -15.88 11.42 -11.17
C GLY A 632 -14.99 11.40 -12.42
N THR A 633 -15.57 10.98 -13.55
CA THR A 633 -14.87 11.01 -14.84
C THR A 633 -14.67 12.45 -15.33
N ILE A 634 -13.43 12.80 -15.62
CA ILE A 634 -13.04 14.07 -16.23
C ILE A 634 -12.75 13.82 -17.71
N ASN A 635 -13.62 14.32 -18.58
CA ASN A 635 -13.37 14.37 -20.02
C ASN A 635 -12.60 15.65 -20.34
N VAL A 636 -11.40 15.52 -20.92
CA VAL A 636 -10.55 16.67 -21.23
C VAL A 636 -11.18 17.45 -22.38
N ALA A 637 -11.53 18.70 -22.11
CA ALA A 637 -11.96 19.67 -23.11
C ALA A 637 -10.90 20.78 -23.20
N LEU A 638 -10.23 20.91 -24.35
CA LEU A 638 -9.17 21.90 -24.50
C LEU A 638 -9.75 23.32 -24.47
N TRP A 639 -9.07 24.23 -23.77
CA TRP A 639 -9.53 25.61 -23.53
C TRP A 639 -9.91 26.40 -24.80
N TYR A 640 -9.35 26.03 -25.96
CA TYR A 640 -9.59 26.67 -27.26
C TYR A 640 -10.56 25.89 -28.17
N LYS A 641 -11.16 24.79 -27.71
CA LYS A 641 -12.12 23.96 -28.46
C LYS A 641 -13.48 23.92 -27.77
N ALA A 642 -14.21 25.03 -27.83
CA ALA A 642 -15.53 25.16 -27.23
C ALA A 642 -16.50 24.04 -27.69
N GLY A 643 -17.18 23.39 -26.74
CA GLY A 643 -18.18 22.35 -27.02
C GLY A 643 -17.62 21.00 -27.49
N SER A 644 -16.30 20.77 -27.40
CA SER A 644 -15.66 19.51 -27.83
C SER A 644 -14.74 18.92 -26.77
N THR A 645 -14.74 17.59 -26.66
CA THR A 645 -13.78 16.81 -25.85
C THR A 645 -12.67 16.18 -26.70
N LEU A 646 -12.59 16.55 -27.98
CA LEU A 646 -11.56 16.06 -28.88
C LEU A 646 -10.25 16.80 -28.64
N LEU A 647 -9.14 16.06 -28.61
CA LEU A 647 -7.79 16.61 -28.57
C LEU A 647 -7.48 17.45 -29.82
N GLY A 648 -6.41 18.25 -29.75
CA GLY A 648 -5.94 19.07 -30.86
C GLY A 648 -5.23 18.21 -31.89
N TYR A 649 -5.67 18.28 -33.15
CA TYR A 649 -4.95 17.72 -34.29
C TYR A 649 -5.37 18.46 -35.56
N THR A 650 -4.45 19.22 -36.15
CA THR A 650 -4.66 19.88 -37.44
C THR A 650 -4.46 18.92 -38.63
N ASN A 651 -5.47 18.80 -39.49
CA ASN A 651 -5.54 17.84 -40.61
C ASN A 651 -5.11 18.40 -41.99
N THR A 652 -4.63 19.65 -42.05
CA THR A 652 -4.21 20.31 -43.29
C THR A 652 -2.73 20.67 -43.27
N SER A 653 -2.18 20.94 -44.46
CA SER A 653 -0.84 21.52 -44.71
C SER A 653 -0.68 22.92 -44.07
N LEU A 654 -0.80 23.01 -42.75
CA LEU A 654 -0.39 24.16 -41.98
C LEU A 654 1.12 24.07 -41.73
N ALA A 655 1.79 25.23 -41.67
CA ALA A 655 3.21 25.37 -41.34
C ALA A 655 3.55 24.99 -39.87
N ASN A 656 2.73 24.14 -39.22
CA ASN A 656 2.83 23.73 -37.81
C ASN A 656 3.19 22.25 -37.63
N SER A 657 3.74 21.60 -38.65
CA SER A 657 4.06 20.16 -38.66
C SER A 657 4.84 19.70 -37.42
N THR A 658 5.73 20.54 -36.88
CA THR A 658 6.58 20.20 -35.72
C THR A 658 5.86 20.17 -34.38
N ILE A 659 4.65 20.74 -34.30
CA ILE A 659 3.85 20.76 -33.05
C ILE A 659 2.47 20.13 -33.23
N ARG A 660 2.19 19.56 -34.40
CA ARG A 660 0.89 18.97 -34.72
C ARG A 660 0.55 17.87 -33.71
N GLY A 661 -0.69 17.92 -33.23
CA GLY A 661 -1.23 16.88 -32.34
C GLY A 661 -0.87 17.06 -30.87
N TYR A 662 0.13 17.89 -30.53
CA TYR A 662 0.53 18.09 -29.15
C TYR A 662 -0.56 18.80 -28.37
N CYS A 663 -0.83 18.31 -27.17
CA CYS A 663 -1.84 18.83 -26.26
C CYS A 663 -1.22 18.94 -24.86
N LEU A 664 -1.20 20.16 -24.30
CA LEU A 664 -0.81 20.36 -22.92
C LEU A 664 -2.01 20.08 -22.01
N VAL A 665 -1.99 18.93 -21.36
CA VAL A 665 -3.02 18.46 -20.43
C VAL A 665 -2.42 18.36 -19.03
N GLY A 666 -3.19 17.92 -18.05
CA GLY A 666 -2.65 17.65 -16.73
C GLY A 666 -3.53 16.80 -15.86
N ASN A 667 -2.96 16.28 -14.78
CA ASN A 667 -3.67 15.47 -13.80
C ASN A 667 -4.74 16.33 -13.10
N PRO A 668 -6.03 16.03 -13.30
CA PRO A 668 -7.11 16.83 -12.76
C PRO A 668 -7.45 16.48 -11.31
N TYR A 669 -6.94 15.40 -10.74
CA TYR A 669 -7.36 14.91 -9.43
C TYR A 669 -6.46 15.38 -8.31
N ALA A 670 -7.01 15.48 -7.09
CA ALA A 670 -6.28 15.60 -5.83
C ALA A 670 -5.57 14.29 -5.40
N SER A 671 -5.00 13.56 -6.36
CA SER A 671 -4.23 12.32 -6.18
C SER A 671 -3.35 12.10 -7.40
N THR A 672 -2.20 11.45 -7.23
CA THR A 672 -1.34 11.01 -8.34
C THR A 672 -2.07 10.01 -9.24
N ILE A 673 -1.85 10.12 -10.55
CA ILE A 673 -2.36 9.18 -11.56
C ILE A 673 -1.20 8.35 -12.10
N ASN A 674 -1.45 7.07 -12.34
CA ASN A 674 -0.49 6.21 -13.04
C ASN A 674 -0.82 6.12 -14.53
N TRP A 675 0.09 6.62 -15.37
CA TRP A 675 0.00 6.63 -16.83
C TRP A 675 0.01 5.24 -17.44
N GLU A 676 0.53 4.23 -16.74
CA GLU A 676 0.46 2.84 -17.21
C GLU A 676 -0.98 2.36 -17.42
N LYS A 677 -1.97 3.04 -16.84
CA LYS A 677 -3.39 2.75 -17.01
C LYS A 677 -4.00 3.29 -18.32
N PHE A 678 -3.24 4.02 -19.15
CA PHE A 678 -3.70 4.55 -20.44
C PHE A 678 -4.02 3.40 -21.42
N ASN A 679 -5.27 3.28 -21.87
CA ASN A 679 -5.72 2.33 -22.91
C ASN A 679 -5.32 0.85 -22.73
N ARG A 680 -5.08 0.41 -21.49
CA ARG A 680 -4.74 -1.00 -21.18
C ARG A 680 -5.93 -1.96 -21.28
N ASN A 681 -7.12 -1.49 -20.95
CA ASN A 681 -8.36 -2.27 -20.95
C ASN A 681 -9.38 -1.67 -21.93
N SER A 682 -8.92 -1.30 -23.14
CA SER A 682 -9.75 -0.73 -24.20
C SER A 682 -10.65 0.41 -23.66
N THR A 683 -11.95 0.39 -23.97
CA THR A 683 -12.98 1.35 -23.51
C THR A 683 -13.22 1.36 -22.00
N SER A 684 -12.77 0.33 -21.27
CA SER A 684 -12.87 0.23 -19.81
C SER A 684 -11.65 0.78 -19.07
N SER A 685 -10.63 1.26 -19.80
CA SER A 685 -9.43 1.84 -19.20
C SER A 685 -9.75 3.01 -18.29
N THR A 686 -8.97 3.16 -17.21
CA THR A 686 -9.22 4.19 -16.20
C THR A 686 -8.57 5.52 -16.57
N VAL A 687 -7.48 5.50 -17.32
CA VAL A 687 -7.07 6.59 -18.20
C VAL A 687 -7.41 6.12 -19.61
N TYR A 688 -8.35 6.80 -20.26
CA TYR A 688 -8.92 6.33 -21.52
C TYR A 688 -8.78 7.37 -22.62
N GLY A 689 -8.12 6.98 -23.70
CA GLY A 689 -8.02 7.72 -24.94
C GLY A 689 -8.91 7.10 -26.02
N ALA A 690 -10.07 7.70 -26.31
CA ALA A 690 -10.94 7.16 -27.36
C ALA A 690 -10.27 7.33 -28.73
N ASN A 691 -10.37 6.30 -29.59
CA ASN A 691 -9.76 6.26 -30.92
C ASN A 691 -8.22 6.35 -30.94
N PHE A 692 -7.57 6.22 -29.78
CA PHE A 692 -6.16 5.83 -29.73
C PHE A 692 -6.07 4.31 -29.93
N PRO A 693 -4.97 3.80 -30.50
CA PRO A 693 -4.71 2.36 -30.50
C PRO A 693 -4.73 1.78 -29.07
N ALA A 694 -5.01 0.49 -28.95
CA ALA A 694 -4.88 -0.20 -27.67
C ALA A 694 -3.40 -0.28 -27.26
N ALA A 695 -3.11 -0.23 -25.96
CA ALA A 695 -1.74 -0.14 -25.44
C ALA A 695 -0.87 -1.37 -25.76
N ASN A 696 -1.48 -2.54 -25.97
CA ASN A 696 -0.78 -3.76 -26.41
C ASN A 696 -0.42 -3.73 -27.91
N VAL A 697 -0.96 -2.77 -28.68
CA VAL A 697 -0.67 -2.55 -30.10
C VAL A 697 0.29 -1.38 -30.27
N THR A 698 0.04 -0.27 -29.57
CA THR A 698 0.89 0.93 -29.65
C THR A 698 1.03 1.56 -28.26
N GLN A 699 2.27 1.72 -27.81
CA GLN A 699 2.59 2.39 -26.55
C GLN A 699 2.30 3.89 -26.66
N SER A 700 1.73 4.47 -25.61
CA SER A 700 1.55 5.93 -25.52
C SER A 700 2.78 6.61 -24.92
N THR A 701 3.06 7.82 -25.38
CA THR A 701 4.16 8.67 -24.93
C THR A 701 3.63 9.94 -24.28
N ILE A 702 4.26 10.34 -23.17
CA ILE A 702 4.07 11.66 -22.55
C ILE A 702 5.39 12.38 -22.39
N TRP A 703 5.33 13.71 -22.39
CA TRP A 703 6.48 14.57 -22.12
C TRP A 703 6.22 15.44 -20.91
N VAL A 704 7.18 15.44 -20.00
CA VAL A 704 7.16 16.16 -18.73
C VAL A 704 8.38 17.08 -18.68
N PHE A 705 8.19 18.35 -18.35
CA PHE A 705 9.28 19.31 -18.23
C PHE A 705 10.06 19.15 -16.92
N ASN A 706 11.33 18.75 -16.96
CA ASN A 706 12.16 18.73 -15.74
C ASN A 706 12.72 20.13 -15.44
N PRO A 707 12.30 20.78 -14.35
CA PRO A 707 12.76 22.13 -14.01
C PRO A 707 14.19 22.23 -13.50
N SER A 708 14.87 21.10 -13.23
CA SER A 708 16.27 21.09 -12.81
C SER A 708 17.20 21.19 -14.01
N THR A 709 16.99 20.30 -14.99
CA THR A 709 17.75 20.24 -16.25
C THR A 709 17.19 21.21 -17.30
N LYS A 710 15.94 21.64 -17.13
CA LYS A 710 15.15 22.48 -18.04
C LYS A 710 14.87 21.82 -19.39
N GLN A 711 14.90 20.49 -19.42
CA GLN A 711 14.58 19.65 -20.58
C GLN A 711 13.14 19.14 -20.52
N TYR A 712 12.55 18.84 -21.68
CA TYR A 712 11.40 17.93 -21.72
C TYR A 712 11.90 16.49 -21.68
N GLU A 713 11.56 15.81 -20.61
CA GLU A 713 11.82 14.38 -20.45
C GLU A 713 10.61 13.57 -20.90
N THR A 714 10.88 12.37 -21.38
CA THR A 714 9.89 11.55 -22.07
C THR A 714 9.66 10.28 -21.27
N TYR A 715 8.39 9.93 -21.07
CA TYR A 715 8.00 8.61 -20.58
C TYR A 715 7.18 7.90 -21.65
N LYS A 716 7.57 6.67 -22.00
CA LYS A 716 6.86 5.79 -22.91
C LYS A 716 6.36 4.56 -22.14
N GLN A 717 5.05 4.36 -22.24
CA GLN A 717 4.32 3.29 -21.55
C GLN A 717 4.94 1.91 -21.83
N LYS A 718 4.88 0.94 -20.90
CA LYS A 718 5.42 -0.42 -21.11
C LYS A 718 4.76 -1.13 -22.31
N SER A 719 5.54 -1.82 -23.14
CA SER A 719 5.03 -2.64 -24.25
C SER A 719 4.22 -3.85 -23.78
N GLY A 720 3.23 -4.30 -24.57
CA GLY A 720 2.45 -5.51 -24.29
C GLY A 720 1.28 -5.28 -23.32
N SER A 721 0.78 -6.33 -22.67
CA SER A 721 -0.29 -6.25 -21.67
C SER A 721 0.27 -6.33 -20.24
N ILE A 722 -0.22 -5.50 -19.33
CA ILE A 722 0.09 -5.60 -17.89
C ILE A 722 -1.00 -6.45 -17.24
N THR A 723 -0.63 -7.62 -16.73
CA THR A 723 -1.56 -8.57 -16.09
C THR A 723 -1.55 -8.49 -14.56
N SER A 724 -0.65 -7.72 -13.95
CA SER A 724 -0.54 -7.60 -12.48
C SER A 724 -0.99 -6.22 -11.98
N THR A 725 -1.75 -6.21 -10.89
CA THR A 725 -2.13 -4.97 -10.17
C THR A 725 -0.91 -4.25 -9.60
N ALA A 726 0.15 -4.99 -9.24
CA ALA A 726 1.38 -4.46 -8.66
C ALA A 726 2.09 -3.45 -9.56
N ASP A 727 2.11 -3.68 -10.88
CA ASP A 727 2.77 -2.77 -11.84
C ASP A 727 2.08 -1.39 -11.95
N THR A 728 0.85 -1.28 -11.43
CA THR A 728 0.01 -0.08 -11.55
C THR A 728 -0.13 0.72 -10.25
N THR A 729 0.49 0.26 -9.16
CA THR A 729 0.39 0.87 -7.81
C THR A 729 1.72 1.40 -7.27
N THR A 730 2.83 1.09 -7.92
CA THR A 730 4.18 1.51 -7.48
C THR A 730 4.54 2.89 -8.02
N THR A 731 5.43 3.58 -7.32
CA THR A 731 6.05 4.86 -7.74
C THR A 731 7.25 4.67 -8.68
N VAL A 732 7.45 3.45 -9.17
CA VAL A 732 8.59 3.09 -10.00
C VAL A 732 8.11 2.77 -11.40
N ASN A 733 8.96 3.06 -12.37
CA ASN A 733 8.72 2.69 -13.75
C ASN A 733 8.71 1.15 -13.86
N PRO A 734 7.70 0.57 -14.54
CA PRO A 734 7.59 -0.87 -14.69
C PRO A 734 8.74 -1.41 -15.54
N THR A 735 9.14 -2.67 -15.35
CA THR A 735 10.14 -3.33 -16.22
C THR A 735 9.71 -3.21 -17.68
N ASN A 736 10.66 -2.92 -18.57
CA ASN A 736 10.44 -2.72 -20.02
C ASN A 736 9.69 -1.45 -20.44
N SER A 737 9.36 -0.54 -19.51
CA SER A 737 9.10 0.86 -19.90
C SER A 737 10.39 1.59 -20.29
N THR A 738 10.22 2.64 -21.09
CA THR A 738 11.34 3.48 -21.56
C THR A 738 11.07 4.91 -21.16
N ALA A 739 12.05 5.55 -20.54
CA ALA A 739 11.97 6.95 -20.16
C ALA A 739 13.31 7.63 -20.28
N THR A 740 13.37 8.95 -20.49
CA THR A 740 14.57 9.78 -20.38
C THR A 740 14.58 10.54 -19.05
N GLY A 741 15.78 10.79 -18.52
CA GLY A 741 15.98 11.57 -17.30
C GLY A 741 15.16 11.05 -16.11
N ALA A 742 14.38 11.94 -15.51
CA ALA A 742 13.53 11.69 -14.36
C ALA A 742 12.07 11.31 -14.74
N ALA A 743 11.67 11.31 -16.01
CA ALA A 743 10.28 11.01 -16.40
C ALA A 743 9.80 9.63 -15.88
N SER A 744 8.55 9.58 -15.41
CA SER A 744 7.97 8.36 -14.84
C SER A 744 6.53 8.10 -15.27
N ASN A 745 6.04 6.90 -14.97
CA ASN A 745 4.63 6.54 -15.06
C ASN A 745 3.72 7.34 -14.12
N MET A 746 4.26 7.94 -13.06
CA MET A 746 3.48 8.69 -12.08
C MET A 746 3.36 10.16 -12.47
N ILE A 747 2.12 10.63 -12.61
CA ILE A 747 1.78 12.03 -12.86
C ILE A 747 1.21 12.60 -11.57
N ALA A 748 2.02 13.41 -10.89
CA ALA A 748 1.69 13.98 -9.60
C ALA A 748 0.38 14.78 -9.68
N SER A 749 -0.29 14.90 -8.54
CA SER A 749 -1.53 15.66 -8.47
C SER A 749 -1.27 17.11 -8.92
N GLY A 750 -2.08 17.62 -9.86
CA GLY A 750 -1.89 18.98 -10.40
C GLY A 750 -0.65 19.17 -11.27
N GLN A 751 0.04 18.10 -11.70
CA GLN A 751 1.11 18.17 -12.69
C GLN A 751 0.54 18.27 -14.11
N GLY A 752 1.12 19.14 -14.93
CA GLY A 752 0.87 19.21 -16.38
C GLY A 752 1.86 18.34 -17.17
N PHE A 753 1.43 17.88 -18.35
CA PHE A 753 2.25 17.07 -19.26
C PHE A 753 1.73 17.18 -20.69
N PHE A 754 2.58 16.91 -21.67
CA PHE A 754 2.17 16.80 -23.06
C PHE A 754 1.77 15.37 -23.39
N ILE A 755 0.67 15.24 -24.14
CA ILE A 755 0.30 14.06 -24.92
C ILE A 755 0.17 14.48 -26.38
N ARG A 756 0.36 13.54 -27.30
CA ARG A 756 0.16 13.79 -28.73
C ARG A 756 -1.00 12.97 -29.28
N ALA A 757 -1.95 13.64 -29.93
CA ALA A 757 -2.94 13.01 -30.78
C ALA A 757 -2.35 12.74 -32.18
N THR A 758 -2.72 11.62 -32.79
CA THR A 758 -2.34 11.20 -34.15
C THR A 758 -3.47 11.34 -35.16
N SER A 759 -4.69 11.68 -34.71
CA SER A 759 -5.85 11.90 -35.58
C SER A 759 -6.83 12.95 -35.02
N THR A 760 -7.76 13.41 -35.86
CA THR A 760 -8.75 14.44 -35.50
C THR A 760 -9.87 13.98 -34.55
N ASN A 761 -10.09 12.67 -34.42
CA ASN A 761 -11.22 12.08 -33.69
C ASN A 761 -10.84 11.50 -32.32
N GLN A 762 -9.63 11.79 -31.83
CA GLN A 762 -9.14 11.31 -30.54
C GLN A 762 -9.57 12.20 -29.37
N SER A 763 -9.84 11.59 -28.21
CA SER A 763 -10.17 12.27 -26.95
C SER A 763 -9.41 11.67 -25.78
N LEU A 764 -9.40 12.34 -24.63
CA LEU A 764 -8.77 11.87 -23.39
C LEU A 764 -9.75 12.02 -22.21
N SER A 765 -9.81 10.99 -21.37
CA SER A 765 -10.58 11.01 -20.14
C SER A 765 -9.83 10.36 -18.98
N PHE A 766 -9.96 10.94 -17.80
CA PHE A 766 -9.48 10.38 -16.54
C PHE A 766 -10.71 9.91 -15.75
N ARG A 767 -10.69 8.67 -15.27
CA ARG A 767 -11.74 8.10 -14.42
C ARG A 767 -11.21 7.95 -13.00
N GLU A 768 -12.11 7.83 -12.03
CA GLU A 768 -11.76 7.74 -10.61
C GLU A 768 -10.67 6.68 -10.31
N ALA A 769 -10.76 5.49 -10.91
CA ALA A 769 -9.78 4.41 -10.73
C ALA A 769 -8.40 4.67 -11.39
N ALA A 770 -8.19 5.82 -12.04
CA ALA A 770 -6.87 6.28 -12.50
C ALA A 770 -5.98 6.68 -11.30
N LYS A 771 -6.61 7.18 -10.23
CA LYS A 771 -5.96 7.61 -8.99
C LYS A 771 -5.10 6.50 -8.37
N THR A 772 -4.09 6.94 -7.64
CA THR A 772 -3.22 6.12 -6.81
C THR A 772 -3.04 6.83 -5.47
N THR A 773 -3.06 6.07 -4.39
CA THR A 773 -2.87 6.62 -3.04
C THR A 773 -1.39 6.84 -2.73
N THR A 774 -0.50 6.10 -3.39
CA THR A 774 0.95 6.32 -3.37
C THR A 774 1.30 7.65 -4.05
N GLN A 775 2.01 8.53 -3.35
CA GLN A 775 2.55 9.77 -3.93
C GLN A 775 4.05 9.63 -4.21
N PRO A 776 4.58 10.32 -5.23
CA PRO A 776 6.03 10.42 -5.45
C PRO A 776 6.75 11.02 -4.23
N THR A 777 7.87 10.43 -3.82
CA THR A 777 8.67 10.86 -2.65
C THR A 777 9.84 11.77 -3.03
N SER A 778 10.40 12.44 -2.02
CA SER A 778 11.36 13.54 -2.13
C SER A 778 12.82 13.18 -2.39
N SER A 779 13.19 11.89 -2.29
CA SER A 779 14.60 11.49 -2.28
C SER A 779 15.35 11.89 -3.56
N ASN A 780 14.62 12.15 -4.65
CA ASN A 780 15.16 12.71 -5.88
C ASN A 780 14.27 13.78 -6.54
N LEU A 781 13.20 14.30 -5.91
CA LEU A 781 12.23 15.20 -6.57
C LEU A 781 11.71 16.45 -5.88
N ILE A 782 11.50 17.40 -6.79
CA ILE A 782 10.60 18.54 -6.80
C ILE A 782 9.17 18.00 -6.96
N GLN A 783 8.28 18.15 -5.98
CA GLN A 783 6.94 17.51 -5.90
C GLN A 783 5.96 17.71 -7.08
N LEU A 784 6.36 18.33 -8.19
CA LEU A 784 5.53 18.44 -9.39
C LEU A 784 6.10 17.86 -10.67
N MET A 785 7.33 17.33 -10.70
CA MET A 785 7.83 16.64 -11.87
C MET A 785 8.48 15.34 -11.43
N SER A 786 8.05 14.21 -12.00
CA SER A 786 8.36 12.84 -11.59
C SER A 786 9.86 12.50 -11.59
N THR A 787 10.25 11.52 -10.77
CA THR A 787 11.52 10.78 -10.85
C THR A 787 11.24 9.36 -11.23
N ARG A 788 12.14 8.86 -12.05
CA ARG A 788 12.62 7.50 -12.03
C ARG A 788 13.26 7.18 -10.67
N GLU A 789 12.68 6.28 -9.89
CA GLU A 789 13.49 5.50 -8.96
C GLU A 789 14.11 4.31 -9.71
N PHE A 790 15.42 4.09 -9.53
CA PHE A 790 16.07 2.88 -9.99
C PHE A 790 15.57 1.72 -9.13
N VAL A 791 14.75 0.85 -9.70
CA VAL A 791 14.55 -0.47 -9.09
C VAL A 791 15.87 -1.22 -9.24
N GLN A 792 16.53 -1.52 -8.10
CA GLN A 792 17.37 -2.70 -8.02
C GLN A 792 16.46 -3.87 -8.42
N GLN A 793 16.69 -4.42 -9.61
CA GLN A 793 15.95 -5.51 -10.24
C GLN A 793 15.17 -6.34 -9.20
N GLN A 794 13.86 -6.09 -9.05
CA GLN A 794 13.00 -7.18 -8.61
C GLN A 794 13.15 -8.26 -9.67
N GLN A 795 13.41 -9.49 -9.25
CA GLN A 795 13.51 -10.65 -10.13
C GLN A 795 12.20 -10.83 -10.90
N SER A 796 12.09 -10.17 -12.04
CA SER A 796 11.05 -10.45 -13.02
C SER A 796 11.48 -11.65 -13.85
N THR A 797 10.56 -12.58 -14.10
CA THR A 797 10.73 -13.66 -15.08
C THR A 797 10.74 -13.15 -16.53
N GLU A 798 10.36 -11.89 -16.74
CA GLU A 798 10.35 -11.21 -18.03
C GLU A 798 11.76 -10.71 -18.38
N GLN A 799 12.28 -11.11 -19.55
CA GLN A 799 13.57 -10.64 -20.07
C GLN A 799 13.50 -9.11 -20.31
N PRO A 800 14.53 -8.34 -19.90
CA PRO A 800 14.52 -6.91 -20.11
C PRO A 800 14.73 -6.55 -21.60
N ASN A 801 14.02 -5.54 -22.09
CA ASN A 801 14.20 -5.01 -23.45
C ASN A 801 15.63 -4.47 -23.63
N PRO A 802 16.27 -4.76 -24.78
CA PRO A 802 17.58 -4.25 -25.13
C PRO A 802 17.55 -2.74 -25.27
N LEU A 803 18.42 -2.05 -24.53
CA LEU A 803 18.54 -0.60 -24.61
C LEU A 803 19.95 -0.10 -24.29
N LEU A 804 20.23 1.11 -24.79
CA LEU A 804 21.36 1.94 -24.40
C LEU A 804 20.88 3.35 -24.07
N ARG A 805 21.57 3.98 -23.11
CA ARG A 805 21.26 5.32 -22.62
C ARG A 805 22.50 6.17 -22.68
N LEU A 806 22.39 7.32 -23.36
CA LEU A 806 23.47 8.27 -23.51
C LEU A 806 23.06 9.60 -22.89
N LYS A 807 23.92 10.13 -22.03
CA LYS A 807 23.71 11.39 -21.34
C LYS A 807 24.79 12.39 -21.72
N LEU A 808 24.41 13.60 -22.10
CA LEU A 808 25.30 14.74 -22.26
C LEU A 808 25.27 15.54 -20.97
N SER A 809 26.42 15.78 -20.35
CA SER A 809 26.51 16.54 -19.10
C SER A 809 27.52 17.68 -19.23
N LEU A 810 27.11 18.86 -18.76
CA LEU A 810 28.01 19.95 -18.40
C LEU A 810 28.48 19.79 -16.94
N ASP A 811 27.53 19.48 -16.05
CA ASP A 811 27.77 19.24 -14.63
C ASP A 811 26.69 18.29 -14.06
N SER A 812 26.61 18.16 -12.72
CA SER A 812 25.65 17.26 -12.07
C SER A 812 24.17 17.69 -12.17
N ILE A 813 23.90 18.93 -12.57
CA ILE A 813 22.55 19.53 -12.67
C ILE A 813 22.16 19.72 -14.13
N ASN A 814 23.07 20.26 -14.94
CA ASN A 814 22.86 20.58 -16.35
C ASN A 814 23.27 19.37 -17.20
N ASN A 815 22.26 18.56 -17.55
CA ASN A 815 22.40 17.40 -18.41
C ASN A 815 21.13 17.14 -19.24
N ASP A 816 21.33 16.44 -20.36
CA ASP A 816 20.28 15.94 -21.25
C ASP A 816 20.52 14.47 -21.59
N GLU A 817 19.46 13.71 -21.85
CA GLU A 817 19.54 12.27 -21.98
C GLU A 817 18.66 11.72 -23.09
N VAL A 818 19.22 10.78 -23.86
CA VAL A 818 18.52 10.03 -24.91
C VAL A 818 18.58 8.55 -24.62
N VAL A 819 17.56 7.83 -25.09
CA VAL A 819 17.50 6.37 -25.03
C VAL A 819 17.35 5.81 -26.43
N MET A 820 18.08 4.74 -26.69
CA MET A 820 17.88 3.91 -27.86
C MET A 820 17.51 2.49 -27.42
N THR A 821 16.45 1.96 -28.00
CA THR A 821 15.91 0.63 -27.71
C THR A 821 15.90 -0.19 -29.00
N PHE A 822 15.99 -1.52 -28.86
CA PHE A 822 16.04 -2.40 -30.04
C PHE A 822 14.85 -3.35 -30.13
N ALA A 823 14.25 -3.44 -31.32
CA ALA A 823 13.20 -4.40 -31.64
C ALA A 823 13.23 -4.75 -33.13
N ASP A 824 13.12 -6.03 -33.47
CA ASP A 824 13.22 -6.49 -34.87
C ASP A 824 12.16 -5.91 -35.81
N THR A 825 11.04 -5.42 -35.27
CA THR A 825 9.94 -4.81 -36.03
C THR A 825 10.03 -3.28 -36.10
N ALA A 826 11.03 -2.65 -35.49
CA ALA A 826 11.18 -1.19 -35.48
C ALA A 826 11.72 -0.67 -36.81
N HIS A 827 11.50 0.62 -37.07
CA HIS A 827 11.92 1.30 -38.29
C HIS A 827 13.10 2.25 -38.05
N THR A 828 13.99 2.37 -39.02
CA THR A 828 15.10 3.34 -38.95
C THR A 828 14.67 4.77 -39.26
N ALA A 829 13.59 4.94 -40.03
CA ALA A 829 12.93 6.24 -40.23
C ALA A 829 11.96 6.50 -39.08
N TYR A 830 11.73 7.78 -38.78
CA TYR A 830 10.85 8.19 -37.69
C TYR A 830 9.45 7.61 -37.81
N ASN A 831 8.97 7.03 -36.71
CA ASN A 831 7.63 6.51 -36.58
C ASN A 831 7.01 6.95 -35.25
N GLU A 832 5.96 7.76 -35.31
CA GLU A 832 5.25 8.30 -34.14
C GLU A 832 4.68 7.26 -33.16
N ASN A 833 4.53 6.01 -33.58
CA ASN A 833 4.06 4.90 -32.75
C ASN A 833 5.23 4.21 -32.01
N GLU A 834 6.45 4.34 -32.52
CA GLU A 834 7.65 3.62 -32.08
C GLU A 834 8.65 4.57 -31.40
N ASP A 835 8.81 5.78 -31.89
CA ASP A 835 9.75 6.76 -31.37
C ASP A 835 9.12 7.74 -30.39
N ALA A 836 9.95 8.63 -29.85
CA ALA A 836 9.50 9.84 -29.21
C ALA A 836 10.40 11.02 -29.60
N GLU A 837 9.79 12.06 -30.14
CA GLU A 837 10.53 13.26 -30.52
C GLU A 837 11.12 13.98 -29.32
N ASP A 838 12.25 14.63 -29.57
CA ASP A 838 12.85 15.58 -28.64
C ASP A 838 12.16 16.95 -28.79
N LEU A 839 11.45 17.38 -27.73
CA LEU A 839 10.81 18.71 -27.68
C LEU A 839 11.80 19.83 -27.33
N GLY A 840 13.06 19.49 -27.07
CA GLY A 840 14.13 20.37 -26.64
C GLY A 840 14.01 20.81 -25.18
N GLY A 841 14.85 21.77 -24.80
CA GLY A 841 14.81 22.41 -23.49
C GLY A 841 14.32 23.86 -23.58
N ASN A 842 13.72 24.35 -22.49
CA ASN A 842 13.39 25.76 -22.36
C ASN A 842 14.26 26.40 -21.27
N GLY A 843 15.37 27.00 -21.71
CA GLY A 843 16.42 27.56 -20.83
C GLY A 843 17.49 26.55 -20.40
N ALA A 844 17.50 25.35 -20.98
CA ALA A 844 18.57 24.37 -20.83
C ALA A 844 19.89 24.88 -21.44
N LEU A 845 21.02 24.49 -20.84
CA LEU A 845 22.35 24.95 -21.29
C LEU A 845 22.99 24.02 -22.33
N GLU A 846 22.42 22.83 -22.51
CA GLU A 846 22.84 21.76 -23.39
C GLU A 846 21.62 21.12 -24.06
N SER A 847 21.83 20.42 -25.16
CA SER A 847 20.78 19.63 -25.79
C SER A 847 21.39 18.43 -26.52
N LEU A 848 20.76 17.28 -26.35
CA LEU A 848 21.15 15.99 -26.91
C LEU A 848 19.95 15.36 -27.62
N SER A 849 20.15 14.91 -28.85
CA SER A 849 19.16 14.09 -29.55
C SER A 849 19.85 13.02 -30.39
N LEU A 850 19.12 11.96 -30.68
CA LEU A 850 19.46 11.05 -31.78
C LEU A 850 18.68 11.46 -33.03
N LEU A 851 19.27 11.31 -34.20
CA LEU A 851 18.55 11.51 -35.46
C LEU A 851 18.08 10.16 -36.00
N SER A 852 16.81 10.09 -36.40
CA SER A 852 16.31 9.03 -37.27
C SER A 852 16.90 9.14 -38.68
N ALA A 853 16.73 8.11 -39.51
CA ALA A 853 17.22 8.09 -40.89
C ALA A 853 16.66 9.23 -41.77
N ASP A 854 15.47 9.75 -41.44
CA ASP A 854 14.84 10.92 -42.06
C ASP A 854 15.09 12.25 -41.31
N SER A 855 16.10 12.27 -40.44
CA SER A 855 16.61 13.45 -39.73
C SER A 855 15.67 14.09 -38.71
N VAL A 856 14.73 13.33 -38.14
CA VAL A 856 13.91 13.78 -37.00
C VAL A 856 14.71 13.65 -35.71
N ARG A 857 14.66 14.66 -34.84
CA ARG A 857 15.33 14.66 -33.54
C ARG A 857 14.51 13.88 -32.51
N LEU A 858 15.11 12.87 -31.90
CA LEU A 858 14.46 11.92 -30.99
C LEU A 858 15.11 11.90 -29.61
N ALA A 859 14.26 11.88 -28.58
CA ALA A 859 14.63 11.59 -27.20
C ALA A 859 14.64 10.07 -26.92
N ILE A 860 13.73 9.35 -27.57
CA ILE A 860 13.70 7.88 -27.58
C ILE A 860 13.68 7.41 -29.04
N ASN A 861 14.69 6.64 -29.44
CA ASN A 861 14.84 6.09 -30.79
C ASN A 861 14.71 4.56 -30.76
N HIS A 862 13.70 3.99 -31.43
CA HIS A 862 13.54 2.55 -31.56
C HIS A 862 14.14 2.07 -32.88
N LEU A 863 15.08 1.13 -32.82
CA LEU A 863 15.77 0.64 -34.01
C LEU A 863 15.72 -0.89 -34.10
N PRO A 864 15.74 -1.48 -35.29
CA PRO A 864 16.08 -2.88 -35.42
C PRO A 864 17.56 -3.08 -35.07
N PHE A 865 17.92 -4.28 -34.58
CA PHE A 865 19.33 -4.64 -34.57
C PHE A 865 19.85 -4.70 -36.02
N PRO A 866 21.03 -4.12 -36.33
CA PRO A 866 21.45 -3.98 -37.73
C PRO A 866 21.97 -5.27 -38.38
N LYS A 867 21.94 -6.39 -37.65
CA LYS A 867 22.42 -7.70 -38.11
C LYS A 867 23.84 -7.56 -38.68
N THR A 868 24.07 -7.97 -39.92
CA THR A 868 25.39 -7.93 -40.57
C THR A 868 25.77 -6.57 -41.16
N GLN A 869 24.86 -5.60 -41.14
CA GLN A 869 25.15 -4.22 -41.56
C GLN A 869 25.55 -3.38 -40.36
N ASP A 870 26.21 -2.25 -40.63
CA ASP A 870 26.49 -1.24 -39.62
C ASP A 870 25.30 -0.27 -39.55
N GLU A 871 24.74 -0.05 -38.36
CA GLU A 871 23.82 1.08 -38.14
C GLU A 871 24.63 2.31 -37.78
N VAL A 872 24.38 3.42 -38.47
CA VAL A 872 25.05 4.70 -38.21
C VAL A 872 24.00 5.72 -37.78
N ILE A 873 23.99 6.06 -36.50
CA ILE A 873 23.04 7.00 -35.91
C ILE A 873 23.74 8.34 -35.65
N PRO A 874 23.36 9.44 -36.33
CA PRO A 874 23.87 10.76 -36.01
C PRO A 874 23.42 11.21 -34.62
N VAL A 875 24.35 11.81 -33.87
CA VAL A 875 24.08 12.37 -32.55
C VAL A 875 24.12 13.89 -32.66
N TYR A 876 23.00 14.54 -32.37
CA TYR A 876 22.93 15.99 -32.21
C TYR A 876 23.36 16.36 -30.81
N ALA A 877 24.48 17.09 -30.68
CA ALA A 877 24.93 17.61 -29.40
C ALA A 877 25.33 19.07 -29.52
N THR A 878 24.71 19.92 -28.70
CA THR A 878 25.01 21.36 -28.67
C THR A 878 24.90 21.89 -27.24
N ALA A 879 25.36 23.12 -27.06
CA ALA A 879 25.22 23.87 -25.83
C ALA A 879 24.97 25.34 -26.10
N ILE A 880 24.73 26.17 -25.08
CA ILE A 880 24.66 27.63 -25.24
C ILE A 880 26.07 28.23 -25.25
N ASN A 881 26.95 27.76 -24.36
CA ASN A 881 28.29 28.30 -24.15
C ASN A 881 29.36 27.38 -24.73
N SER A 882 30.52 27.96 -25.08
CA SER A 882 31.74 27.17 -25.29
C SER A 882 32.19 26.57 -23.95
N GLY A 883 32.77 25.37 -23.97
CA GLY A 883 33.24 24.71 -22.77
C GLY A 883 33.49 23.21 -22.96
N THR A 884 33.88 22.55 -21.88
CA THR A 884 34.07 21.10 -21.84
C THR A 884 32.77 20.41 -21.42
N TYR A 885 32.35 19.44 -22.23
CA TYR A 885 31.17 18.61 -22.02
C TYR A 885 31.58 17.14 -22.01
N ARG A 886 30.69 16.28 -21.51
CA ARG A 886 30.95 14.84 -21.43
C ARG A 886 29.73 14.03 -21.84
N PHE A 887 29.94 13.04 -22.68
CA PHE A 887 29.01 11.93 -22.86
C PHE A 887 29.26 10.87 -21.81
N ASP A 888 28.18 10.37 -21.21
CA ASP A 888 28.17 9.21 -20.34
C ASP A 888 27.16 8.18 -20.84
N MET A 889 27.61 6.95 -21.09
CA MET A 889 26.73 5.80 -21.33
C MET A 889 26.26 5.23 -19.99
N THR A 890 25.13 5.76 -19.50
CA THR A 890 24.65 5.51 -18.12
C THR A 890 23.96 4.17 -17.95
N GLU A 891 23.47 3.55 -19.03
CA GLU A 891 22.83 2.24 -19.02
C GLU A 891 23.08 1.50 -20.32
N VAL A 892 23.42 0.21 -20.22
CA VAL A 892 23.41 -0.77 -21.32
C VAL A 892 22.74 -2.02 -20.77
N ARG A 893 21.65 -2.44 -21.41
CA ARG A 893 20.82 -3.54 -20.93
C ARG A 893 20.49 -4.48 -22.07
N SER A 894 20.62 -5.79 -21.83
CA SER A 894 20.26 -6.87 -22.76
C SER A 894 20.77 -6.73 -24.20
N ILE A 895 21.86 -5.99 -24.42
CA ILE A 895 22.51 -5.90 -25.74
C ILE A 895 23.40 -7.15 -25.90
N PRO A 896 23.21 -7.98 -26.94
CA PRO A 896 24.05 -9.14 -27.17
C PRO A 896 25.55 -8.78 -27.18
N ALA A 897 26.38 -9.66 -26.64
CA ALA A 897 27.83 -9.46 -26.62
C ALA A 897 28.44 -9.33 -28.03
N LEU A 898 27.75 -9.86 -29.04
CA LEU A 898 28.10 -9.77 -30.46
C LEU A 898 28.13 -8.32 -31.00
N TYR A 899 27.35 -7.40 -30.43
CA TYR A 899 27.28 -6.02 -30.91
C TYR A 899 28.27 -5.11 -30.18
N ASP A 900 29.12 -4.44 -30.95
CA ASP A 900 29.93 -3.31 -30.47
C ASP A 900 29.15 -2.00 -30.66
N VAL A 901 29.40 -1.02 -29.78
CA VAL A 901 28.84 0.33 -29.90
C VAL A 901 29.98 1.34 -29.85
N TRP A 902 30.25 1.96 -30.99
CA TRP A 902 31.33 2.94 -31.17
C TRP A 902 30.75 4.35 -31.23
N LEU A 903 31.37 5.31 -30.54
CA LEU A 903 31.15 6.73 -30.72
C LEU A 903 32.29 7.28 -31.56
N LYS A 904 31.99 7.79 -32.76
CA LYS A 904 32.96 8.43 -33.65
C LYS A 904 32.84 9.94 -33.53
N ASP A 905 33.98 10.62 -33.37
CA ASP A 905 34.11 12.08 -33.37
C ASP A 905 34.79 12.53 -34.66
N ALA A 906 34.04 13.19 -35.54
CA ALA A 906 34.53 13.67 -36.83
C ALA A 906 35.55 14.82 -36.71
N VAL A 907 35.55 15.57 -35.60
CA VAL A 907 36.45 16.71 -35.38
C VAL A 907 37.83 16.23 -34.95
N THR A 908 37.90 15.36 -33.94
CA THR A 908 39.15 14.79 -33.45
C THR A 908 39.65 13.63 -34.32
N ARG A 909 38.78 13.10 -35.20
CA ARG A 909 39.00 11.90 -36.02
C ARG A 909 39.29 10.66 -35.16
N ASP A 910 38.71 10.66 -33.96
CA ASP A 910 38.83 9.58 -33.00
C ASP A 910 37.54 8.74 -32.97
N SER A 911 37.64 7.55 -32.42
CA SER A 911 36.51 6.67 -32.16
C SER A 911 36.74 5.91 -30.87
N VAL A 912 35.74 5.91 -29.99
CA VAL A 912 35.78 5.19 -28.72
C VAL A 912 34.72 4.09 -28.72
N ASP A 913 35.08 2.88 -28.30
CA ASP A 913 34.10 1.86 -27.94
C ASP A 913 33.40 2.30 -26.65
N ILE A 914 32.28 3.00 -26.81
CA ILE A 914 31.58 3.66 -25.71
C ILE A 914 30.82 2.65 -24.83
N LYS A 915 30.56 1.43 -25.34
CA LYS A 915 29.98 0.34 -24.55
C LYS A 915 30.93 -0.11 -23.43
N ASN A 916 32.22 -0.22 -23.75
CA ASN A 916 33.26 -0.64 -22.82
C ASN A 916 33.95 0.55 -22.12
N ASN A 917 34.01 1.73 -22.75
CA ASN A 917 34.57 2.96 -22.18
C ASN A 917 33.46 4.01 -22.05
N ARG A 918 32.73 3.96 -20.94
CA ARG A 918 31.41 4.62 -20.80
C ARG A 918 31.42 6.15 -20.73
N SER A 919 32.57 6.81 -20.85
CA SER A 919 32.66 8.27 -20.78
C SER A 919 33.56 8.83 -21.87
N TYR A 920 33.13 9.92 -22.51
CA TYR A 920 33.90 10.64 -23.52
C TYR A 920 33.78 12.15 -23.34
N SER A 921 34.89 12.83 -23.04
CA SER A 921 34.93 14.28 -22.85
C SER A 921 35.36 15.01 -24.11
N PHE A 922 34.72 16.14 -24.40
CA PHE A 922 34.99 16.94 -25.59
C PHE A 922 34.69 18.42 -25.36
N ASN A 923 35.29 19.29 -26.16
CA ASN A 923 35.01 20.73 -26.11
C ASN A 923 34.00 21.13 -27.19
N ILE A 924 33.02 21.94 -26.81
CA ILE A 924 32.18 22.71 -27.74
C ILE A 924 32.77 24.11 -27.83
N ASP A 925 32.97 24.61 -29.04
CA ASP A 925 33.36 25.99 -29.31
C ASP A 925 32.33 26.67 -30.23
N LYS A 926 31.62 27.66 -29.69
CA LYS A 926 30.62 28.43 -30.43
C LYS A 926 31.16 29.28 -31.58
N SER A 927 32.46 29.47 -31.67
CA SER A 927 33.10 30.09 -32.84
C SER A 927 33.36 29.12 -34.00
N SER A 928 33.27 27.80 -33.74
CA SER A 928 33.58 26.72 -34.69
C SER A 928 32.37 25.78 -34.87
N PRO A 929 31.55 25.97 -35.93
CA PRO A 929 30.32 25.20 -36.18
C PRO A 929 30.50 23.68 -36.24
N GLU A 930 31.68 23.19 -36.62
CA GLU A 930 32.03 21.78 -36.67
C GLU A 930 32.08 21.11 -35.30
N THR A 931 32.20 21.88 -34.20
CA THR A 931 32.34 21.34 -32.85
C THR A 931 31.02 20.98 -32.17
N PHE A 932 29.87 21.33 -32.76
CA PHE A 932 28.52 21.08 -32.24
C PHE A 932 27.52 20.75 -33.36
N GLY A 933 26.30 20.37 -32.97
CA GLY A 933 25.23 19.98 -33.89
C GLY A 933 25.25 18.49 -34.20
N ASP A 934 24.72 18.11 -35.36
CA ASP A 934 24.48 16.75 -35.82
C ASP A 934 25.62 16.16 -36.66
N LYS A 935 26.61 16.96 -37.05
CA LYS A 935 27.69 16.54 -37.97
C LYS A 935 28.94 16.01 -37.30
N ARG A 936 29.07 16.20 -35.98
CA ARG A 936 30.29 15.84 -35.25
C ARG A 936 30.30 14.38 -34.82
N PHE A 937 29.23 13.93 -34.19
CA PHE A 937 29.20 12.65 -33.51
C PHE A 937 28.28 11.67 -34.22
N THR A 938 28.73 10.43 -34.37
CA THR A 938 27.90 9.32 -34.84
C THR A 938 28.09 8.11 -33.94
N LEU A 939 27.00 7.52 -33.49
CA LEU A 939 27.00 6.18 -32.89
C LEU A 939 26.99 5.14 -34.01
N ILE A 940 27.88 4.16 -33.93
CA ILE A 940 27.99 3.07 -34.89
C ILE A 940 27.75 1.77 -34.14
N ILE A 941 26.71 1.03 -34.52
CA ILE A 941 26.37 -0.26 -33.96
C ILE A 941 26.63 -1.31 -35.02
N ARG A 942 27.47 -2.29 -34.70
CA ARG A 942 27.85 -3.34 -35.65
C ARG A 942 28.16 -4.65 -34.95
N GLN A 943 28.03 -5.74 -35.67
CA GLN A 943 28.47 -7.04 -35.18
C GLN A 943 30.00 -7.15 -35.24
N ASN A 944 30.58 -7.74 -34.20
CA ASN A 944 31.99 -8.08 -34.16
C ASN A 944 32.20 -9.51 -34.71
N PRO A 945 32.84 -9.71 -35.88
CA PRO A 945 33.05 -11.04 -36.45
C PRO A 945 33.87 -11.99 -35.57
N ALA A 946 34.68 -11.45 -34.65
CA ALA A 946 35.42 -12.26 -33.67
C ALA A 946 34.52 -12.82 -32.56
N MET A 947 33.39 -12.16 -32.29
CA MET A 947 32.39 -12.57 -31.29
C MET A 947 31.24 -13.39 -31.88
N MET A 948 31.28 -13.67 -33.19
CA MET A 948 30.35 -14.61 -33.81
C MET A 948 30.56 -16.01 -33.23
N VAL A 949 29.46 -16.75 -33.13
CA VAL A 949 29.48 -18.11 -32.61
C VAL A 949 30.29 -19.03 -33.52
N ARG A 950 31.15 -19.86 -32.94
CA ARG A 950 32.04 -20.79 -33.66
C ARG A 950 31.93 -22.19 -33.08
N LEU A 951 31.85 -23.16 -33.97
CA LEU A 951 31.95 -24.58 -33.60
C LEU A 951 33.43 -24.96 -33.53
N LEU A 952 33.89 -25.38 -32.36
CA LEU A 952 35.27 -25.79 -32.13
C LEU A 952 35.48 -27.28 -32.43
N ALA A 953 34.51 -28.12 -32.07
CA ALA A 953 34.56 -29.55 -32.29
C ALA A 953 33.15 -30.15 -32.43
N PHE A 954 33.02 -31.19 -33.25
CA PHE A 954 31.82 -32.03 -33.35
C PHE A 954 32.24 -33.48 -33.55
N ASN A 955 31.82 -34.35 -32.63
CA ASN A 955 32.16 -35.76 -32.61
C ASN A 955 30.91 -36.63 -32.37
N ALA A 956 30.95 -37.85 -32.86
CA ALA A 956 29.97 -38.88 -32.55
C ALA A 956 30.70 -40.18 -32.21
N ASP A 957 30.43 -40.76 -31.04
CA ASP A 957 31.04 -42.00 -30.57
C ASP A 957 29.96 -43.07 -30.35
N LYS A 958 30.29 -44.33 -30.61
CA LYS A 958 29.42 -45.44 -30.21
C LYS A 958 29.53 -45.66 -28.71
N ILE A 959 28.38 -45.71 -28.04
CA ILE A 959 28.26 -46.08 -26.64
C ILE A 959 27.25 -47.24 -26.49
N ALA A 960 27.19 -47.86 -25.30
CA ALA A 960 26.26 -48.95 -25.02
C ALA A 960 24.78 -48.55 -25.27
N GLU A 961 24.45 -47.27 -25.06
CA GLU A 961 23.10 -46.73 -25.14
C GLU A 961 22.73 -46.14 -26.51
N GLY A 962 23.59 -46.25 -27.53
CA GLY A 962 23.36 -45.69 -28.87
C GLY A 962 24.55 -44.90 -29.41
N ALA A 963 24.31 -43.78 -30.09
CA ALA A 963 25.34 -42.87 -30.55
C ALA A 963 25.40 -41.62 -29.66
N LYS A 964 26.59 -41.31 -29.15
CA LYS A 964 26.85 -40.14 -28.31
C LYS A 964 27.39 -39.00 -29.18
N ILE A 965 26.58 -37.98 -29.43
CA ILE A 965 26.95 -36.80 -30.22
C ILE A 965 27.39 -35.70 -29.26
N THR A 966 28.63 -35.22 -29.39
CA THR A 966 29.17 -34.13 -28.56
C THR A 966 29.67 -32.99 -29.42
N TRP A 967 29.50 -31.77 -28.93
CA TRP A 967 30.08 -30.60 -29.58
C TRP A 967 30.58 -29.56 -28.60
N GLN A 968 31.57 -28.80 -29.06
CA GLN A 968 32.12 -27.67 -28.35
C GLN A 968 31.92 -26.41 -29.16
N ALA A 969 31.41 -25.37 -28.52
CA ALA A 969 31.20 -24.07 -29.14
C ALA A 969 31.94 -22.97 -28.39
N GLN A 970 32.16 -21.86 -29.09
CA GLN A 970 32.70 -20.62 -28.55
C GLN A 970 31.82 -19.45 -28.96
N ASN A 971 31.69 -18.47 -28.06
CA ASN A 971 30.88 -17.25 -28.23
C ASN A 971 29.39 -17.53 -28.46
N GLU A 972 28.92 -18.70 -28.07
CA GLU A 972 27.51 -19.00 -27.98
C GLU A 972 26.87 -18.25 -26.82
N ALA A 973 25.58 -17.98 -26.94
CA ALA A 973 24.75 -17.41 -25.89
C ALA A 973 23.34 -17.98 -26.01
N ASP A 974 22.42 -17.54 -25.16
CA ASP A 974 21.03 -18.00 -25.10
C ASP A 974 20.24 -17.89 -26.42
N TYR A 975 20.69 -17.06 -27.35
CA TYR A 975 20.16 -16.94 -28.72
C TYR A 975 20.71 -17.96 -29.74
N THR A 976 21.62 -18.85 -29.36
CA THR A 976 22.19 -19.87 -30.27
C THR A 976 21.40 -21.18 -30.20
N ILE A 977 21.02 -21.72 -31.35
CA ILE A 977 20.25 -22.98 -31.46
C ILE A 977 21.11 -24.05 -32.13
N TYR A 978 21.13 -25.25 -31.56
CA TYR A 978 21.78 -26.42 -32.12
C TYR A 978 20.75 -27.50 -32.43
N THR A 979 20.69 -27.98 -33.67
CA THR A 979 19.88 -29.12 -34.07
C THR A 979 20.80 -30.22 -34.56
N VAL A 980 20.80 -31.37 -33.88
CA VAL A 980 21.52 -32.55 -34.35
C VAL A 980 20.66 -33.23 -35.41
N GLU A 981 21.24 -33.51 -36.56
CA GLU A 981 20.57 -34.17 -37.68
C GLU A 981 21.30 -35.47 -38.05
N ARG A 982 20.53 -36.48 -38.48
CA ARG A 982 21.02 -37.80 -38.85
C ARG A 982 20.58 -38.16 -40.27
N SER A 983 21.48 -38.74 -41.04
CA SER A 983 21.22 -39.33 -42.35
C SER A 983 21.51 -40.83 -42.33
N THR A 984 20.68 -41.62 -43.00
CA THR A 984 20.87 -43.08 -43.20
C THR A 984 20.93 -43.47 -44.67
N ASP A 985 20.95 -42.49 -45.57
CA ASP A 985 20.88 -42.66 -47.03
C ASP A 985 22.12 -42.13 -47.75
N ASN A 986 23.26 -42.21 -47.06
CA ASN A 986 24.56 -41.71 -47.51
C ASN A 986 24.59 -40.19 -47.72
N GLY A 987 23.93 -39.44 -46.83
CA GLY A 987 24.04 -37.99 -46.73
C GLY A 987 23.08 -37.22 -47.64
N LYS A 988 22.05 -37.87 -48.20
CA LYS A 988 21.09 -37.21 -49.11
C LYS A 988 19.98 -36.52 -48.32
N VAL A 989 19.45 -37.17 -47.29
CA VAL A 989 18.44 -36.61 -46.38
C VAL A 989 18.98 -36.64 -44.96
N PHE A 990 18.86 -35.52 -44.26
CA PHE A 990 19.25 -35.35 -42.86
C PHE A 990 18.01 -34.98 -42.04
N ASP A 991 17.56 -35.91 -41.21
CA ASP A 991 16.40 -35.73 -40.35
C ASP A 991 16.84 -35.18 -38.98
N PRO A 992 16.13 -34.19 -38.40
CA PRO A 992 16.43 -33.69 -37.08
C PRO A 992 16.10 -34.74 -36.01
N ILE A 993 17.05 -35.03 -35.14
CA ILE A 993 16.90 -36.00 -34.04
C ILE A 993 16.85 -35.33 -32.67
N GLY A 994 17.21 -34.06 -32.58
CA GLY A 994 16.92 -33.22 -31.41
C GLY A 994 17.50 -31.81 -31.50
N THR A 995 16.91 -30.89 -30.75
CA THR A 995 17.29 -29.48 -30.70
C THR A 995 17.66 -29.10 -29.27
N ILE A 996 18.78 -28.42 -29.11
CA ILE A 996 19.28 -27.88 -27.84
C ILE A 996 19.47 -26.37 -27.99
N TYR A 997 18.91 -25.62 -27.06
CA TYR A 997 19.21 -24.19 -26.91
C TYR A 997 20.48 -24.03 -26.10
N SER A 998 21.35 -23.13 -26.52
CA SER A 998 22.57 -22.85 -25.78
C SER A 998 22.26 -22.33 -24.38
N ASN A 999 22.96 -22.89 -23.40
CA ASN A 999 23.00 -22.42 -22.01
C ASN A 999 24.37 -21.83 -21.65
N ASN A 1000 25.15 -21.42 -22.67
CA ASN A 1000 26.51 -20.88 -22.52
C ASN A 1000 27.49 -21.84 -21.80
N SER A 1001 27.30 -23.15 -21.94
CA SER A 1001 28.13 -24.18 -21.27
C SER A 1001 29.41 -24.52 -22.04
N LYS A 1002 29.56 -24.02 -23.27
CA LYS A 1002 30.64 -24.35 -24.23
C LYS A 1002 30.71 -25.81 -24.67
N ASN A 1003 30.05 -26.73 -23.96
CA ASN A 1003 30.14 -28.17 -24.17
C ASN A 1003 28.74 -28.77 -24.10
N TYR A 1004 28.34 -29.43 -25.17
CA TYR A 1004 27.00 -29.98 -25.33
C TYR A 1004 27.05 -31.45 -25.75
N LEU A 1005 25.96 -32.15 -25.44
CA LEU A 1005 25.81 -33.58 -25.67
C LEU A 1005 24.36 -33.89 -26.05
N LEU A 1006 24.18 -34.76 -27.03
CA LEU A 1006 22.93 -35.41 -27.38
C LEU A 1006 23.18 -36.90 -27.61
N VAL A 1007 22.31 -37.77 -27.08
CA VAL A 1007 22.39 -39.21 -27.30
C VAL A 1007 21.26 -39.63 -28.24
N ASP A 1008 21.64 -40.13 -29.41
CA ASP A 1008 20.73 -40.87 -30.28
C ASP A 1008 20.62 -42.30 -29.76
N LYS A 1009 19.49 -42.62 -29.10
CA LYS A 1009 19.27 -43.93 -28.48
C LYS A 1009 18.88 -45.03 -29.47
N THR A 1010 18.55 -44.66 -30.71
CA THR A 1010 18.05 -45.59 -31.73
C THR A 1010 18.74 -45.38 -33.08
N PRO A 1011 20.10 -45.48 -33.13
CA PRO A 1011 20.81 -45.47 -34.40
C PRO A 1011 20.36 -46.66 -35.25
N VAL A 1012 20.21 -46.44 -36.57
CA VAL A 1012 19.72 -47.47 -37.49
C VAL A 1012 20.84 -48.45 -37.82
N THR A 1013 20.53 -49.74 -38.01
CA THR A 1013 21.53 -50.71 -38.50
C THR A 1013 22.05 -50.28 -39.87
N GLY A 1014 23.37 -50.18 -40.03
CA GLY A 1014 24.03 -49.64 -41.21
C GLY A 1014 24.79 -48.35 -40.94
N LEU A 1015 25.01 -47.55 -41.99
CA LEU A 1015 25.69 -46.26 -41.91
C LEU A 1015 24.75 -45.19 -41.37
N ASN A 1016 25.10 -44.57 -40.24
CA ASN A 1016 24.46 -43.36 -39.74
C ASN A 1016 25.45 -42.21 -39.88
N GLN A 1017 25.01 -41.09 -40.44
CA GLN A 1017 25.82 -39.90 -40.62
C GLN A 1017 25.22 -38.76 -39.82
N TYR A 1018 25.97 -38.26 -38.84
CA TYR A 1018 25.51 -37.17 -37.98
C TYR A 1018 26.14 -35.86 -38.40
N ARG A 1019 25.36 -34.78 -38.32
CA ARG A 1019 25.85 -33.40 -38.41
C ARG A 1019 25.13 -32.51 -37.40
N LEU A 1020 25.77 -31.42 -37.02
CA LEU A 1020 25.16 -30.34 -36.27
C LEU A 1020 24.70 -29.26 -37.24
N LYS A 1021 23.45 -28.85 -37.13
CA LYS A 1021 22.93 -27.61 -37.69
C LYS A 1021 22.93 -26.56 -36.59
N GLN A 1022 23.78 -25.56 -36.73
CA GLN A 1022 23.89 -24.44 -35.80
C GLN A 1022 23.22 -23.21 -36.41
N ILE A 1023 22.36 -22.55 -35.62
CA ILE A 1023 21.66 -21.33 -36.00
C ILE A 1023 22.13 -20.20 -35.07
N ASP A 1024 22.64 -19.11 -35.66
CA ASP A 1024 23.10 -17.92 -34.94
C ASP A 1024 21.98 -16.89 -34.69
N LEU A 1025 22.33 -15.76 -34.05
CA LEU A 1025 21.40 -14.66 -33.75
C LEU A 1025 20.71 -14.07 -34.99
N ASN A 1026 21.37 -14.11 -36.15
CA ASN A 1026 20.83 -13.58 -37.40
C ASN A 1026 19.99 -14.61 -38.17
N GLY A 1027 19.83 -15.83 -37.64
CA GLY A 1027 19.24 -16.97 -38.35
C GLY A 1027 20.20 -17.64 -39.34
N GLY A 1028 21.48 -17.27 -39.33
CA GLY A 1028 22.52 -17.87 -40.15
C GLY A 1028 22.73 -19.33 -39.77
N ILE A 1029 22.71 -20.21 -40.77
CA ILE A 1029 22.85 -21.66 -40.57
C ILE A 1029 24.26 -22.10 -40.96
N ASN A 1030 24.97 -22.70 -40.01
CA ASN A 1030 26.24 -23.37 -40.25
C ASN A 1030 26.13 -24.85 -39.92
N TYR A 1031 26.72 -25.71 -40.76
CA TYR A 1031 26.77 -27.15 -40.53
C TYR A 1031 28.17 -27.58 -40.07
N SER A 1032 28.22 -28.57 -39.18
CA SER A 1032 29.48 -29.25 -38.84
C SER A 1032 29.96 -30.14 -39.99
N ASN A 1033 31.16 -30.70 -39.84
CA ASN A 1033 31.54 -31.90 -40.57
C ASN A 1033 30.56 -33.06 -40.29
N ILE A 1034 30.41 -33.96 -41.27
CA ILE A 1034 29.60 -35.17 -41.11
C ILE A 1034 30.46 -36.24 -40.43
N VAL A 1035 29.95 -36.83 -39.34
CA VAL A 1035 30.60 -37.93 -38.62
C VAL A 1035 29.85 -39.24 -38.89
N PRO A 1036 30.46 -40.21 -39.61
CA PRO A 1036 29.84 -41.50 -39.88
C PRO A 1036 30.03 -42.49 -38.73
N LEU A 1037 28.96 -43.20 -38.35
CA LEU A 1037 28.98 -44.34 -37.43
C LEU A 1037 28.28 -45.54 -38.05
N MET A 1038 29.01 -46.65 -38.20
CA MET A 1038 28.49 -47.91 -38.74
C MET A 1038 27.95 -48.82 -37.65
N TYR A 1039 26.64 -49.04 -37.54
CA TYR A 1039 26.08 -50.01 -36.59
C TYR A 1039 25.86 -51.36 -37.30
N THR A 1040 26.61 -52.40 -36.92
CA THR A 1040 26.44 -53.76 -37.45
C THR A 1040 25.58 -54.59 -36.51
N ALA A 1041 24.80 -55.52 -37.07
CA ALA A 1041 23.92 -56.37 -36.29
C ALA A 1041 24.66 -57.39 -35.39
N GLN A 1042 25.99 -57.57 -35.53
CA GLN A 1042 26.82 -58.51 -34.75
C GLN A 1042 28.30 -58.04 -34.66
N PRO A 1043 29.04 -58.35 -33.57
CA PRO A 1043 30.48 -58.08 -33.45
C PRO A 1043 31.30 -59.20 -34.14
N GLN A 1044 32.09 -58.90 -35.17
CA GLN A 1044 32.82 -59.91 -35.95
C GLN A 1044 34.26 -60.12 -35.42
N GLN A 1045 34.55 -61.35 -35.00
CA GLN A 1045 35.90 -61.89 -34.74
C GLN A 1045 36.71 -62.08 -36.04
N GLU A 1046 38.04 -61.90 -36.00
CA GLU A 1046 38.94 -62.08 -37.13
C GLU A 1046 39.16 -63.56 -37.53
N ILE A 1047 39.13 -63.86 -38.84
CA ILE A 1047 39.37 -65.21 -39.40
C ILE A 1047 40.75 -65.25 -40.08
N SER A 1048 41.68 -66.07 -39.60
CA SER A 1048 43.07 -66.20 -40.13
C SER A 1048 43.36 -67.62 -40.66
N LYS A 1049 42.98 -67.93 -41.91
CA LYS A 1049 43.16 -69.25 -42.56
C LYS A 1049 44.46 -69.44 -43.37
N ILE A 1050 45.42 -68.50 -43.25
CA ILE A 1050 46.71 -68.56 -43.95
C ILE A 1050 47.88 -68.42 -42.98
N SER A 1051 48.96 -69.15 -43.25
CA SER A 1051 50.22 -69.09 -42.49
C SER A 1051 51.36 -68.62 -43.39
N LEU A 1052 52.25 -67.77 -42.88
CA LEU A 1052 53.44 -67.26 -43.58
C LEU A 1052 54.71 -67.57 -42.78
N TYR A 1053 55.72 -68.17 -43.43
CA TYR A 1053 56.99 -68.48 -42.78
C TYR A 1053 58.17 -68.62 -43.76
N PRO A 1054 59.41 -68.35 -43.33
CA PRO A 1054 59.73 -67.63 -42.10
C PRO A 1054 59.26 -66.17 -42.20
N ASN A 1055 58.84 -65.60 -41.08
CA ASN A 1055 58.53 -64.18 -40.97
C ASN A 1055 59.17 -63.66 -39.68
N PRO A 1056 60.24 -62.84 -39.74
CA PRO A 1056 60.80 -62.20 -40.93
C PRO A 1056 61.50 -63.15 -41.92
N THR A 1057 61.63 -62.73 -43.19
CA THR A 1057 62.34 -63.46 -44.26
C THR A 1057 63.47 -62.63 -44.88
N VAL A 1058 64.47 -63.30 -45.47
CA VAL A 1058 65.56 -62.69 -46.22
C VAL A 1058 65.40 -62.97 -47.71
N ASP A 1059 65.31 -64.23 -48.12
CA ASP A 1059 65.30 -64.57 -49.55
C ASP A 1059 63.98 -65.17 -50.05
N ILE A 1060 63.29 -65.96 -49.22
CA ILE A 1060 62.10 -66.72 -49.62
C ILE A 1060 61.02 -66.64 -48.55
N VAL A 1061 59.82 -66.23 -48.93
CA VAL A 1061 58.62 -66.36 -48.08
C VAL A 1061 57.78 -67.54 -48.55
N ARG A 1062 57.34 -68.38 -47.62
CA ARG A 1062 56.42 -69.50 -47.88
C ARG A 1062 55.07 -69.22 -47.28
N THR A 1063 54.04 -69.70 -47.97
CA THR A 1063 52.64 -69.56 -47.60
C THR A 1063 51.98 -70.90 -47.65
N GLU A 1064 51.20 -71.18 -46.62
CA GLU A 1064 50.34 -72.35 -46.54
C GLU A 1064 48.91 -71.88 -46.30
N VAL A 1065 48.04 -72.27 -47.22
CA VAL A 1065 46.59 -72.04 -47.14
C VAL A 1065 45.96 -73.34 -46.65
N GLN A 1066 45.20 -73.30 -45.55
CA GLN A 1066 44.47 -74.49 -45.11
C GLN A 1066 43.32 -74.78 -46.10
N PRO A 1067 43.34 -75.91 -46.85
CA PRO A 1067 42.32 -76.21 -47.84
C PRO A 1067 40.98 -76.50 -47.17
N ASN A 1068 39.92 -75.83 -47.61
CA ASN A 1068 38.60 -75.96 -47.02
C ASN A 1068 37.79 -77.10 -47.70
N GLY A 1069 38.35 -78.31 -47.73
CA GLY A 1069 37.66 -79.53 -48.20
C GLY A 1069 37.36 -79.66 -49.70
N GLU A 1070 37.69 -78.67 -50.54
CA GLU A 1070 37.42 -78.69 -51.99
C GLU A 1070 38.68 -79.03 -52.81
N SER A 1071 38.66 -80.16 -53.52
CA SER A 1071 39.84 -80.78 -54.13
C SER A 1071 40.45 -80.07 -55.36
N ARG A 1072 40.00 -78.88 -55.77
CA ARG A 1072 40.54 -78.16 -56.95
C ARG A 1072 40.44 -76.62 -56.90
N VAL A 1073 40.76 -75.99 -55.77
CA VAL A 1073 40.80 -74.50 -55.71
C VAL A 1073 42.10 -73.96 -56.32
N LYS A 1074 41.99 -73.03 -57.28
CA LYS A 1074 43.10 -72.20 -57.74
C LYS A 1074 43.16 -70.94 -56.88
N TYR A 1075 44.31 -70.66 -56.29
CA TYR A 1075 44.59 -69.49 -55.46
C TYR A 1075 45.20 -68.38 -56.31
N LYS A 1076 44.75 -67.14 -56.14
CA LYS A 1076 45.44 -65.95 -56.63
C LYS A 1076 46.15 -65.29 -55.45
N ILE A 1077 47.47 -65.21 -55.51
CA ILE A 1077 48.32 -64.72 -54.42
C ILE A 1077 48.97 -63.42 -54.87
N ASN A 1078 48.75 -62.36 -54.11
CA ASN A 1078 49.35 -61.05 -54.33
C ASN A 1078 50.22 -60.69 -53.12
N ILE A 1079 51.45 -60.23 -53.37
CA ILE A 1079 52.27 -59.55 -52.38
C ILE A 1079 52.30 -58.08 -52.72
N THR A 1080 51.93 -57.22 -51.77
CA THR A 1080 52.00 -55.77 -51.90
C THR A 1080 52.96 -55.17 -50.88
N ASN A 1081 53.57 -54.04 -51.23
CA ASN A 1081 54.20 -53.17 -50.23
C ASN A 1081 53.12 -52.41 -49.43
N VAL A 1082 53.52 -51.67 -48.40
CA VAL A 1082 52.59 -50.86 -47.57
C VAL A 1082 51.86 -49.75 -48.33
N GLU A 1083 52.35 -49.35 -49.50
CA GLU A 1083 51.71 -48.35 -50.39
C GLU A 1083 50.67 -49.00 -51.34
N GLY A 1084 50.49 -50.32 -51.26
CA GLY A 1084 49.55 -51.06 -52.11
C GLY A 1084 50.10 -51.45 -53.49
N LYS A 1085 51.37 -51.16 -53.80
CA LYS A 1085 52.00 -51.58 -55.05
C LYS A 1085 52.21 -53.10 -55.04
N ILE A 1086 51.72 -53.78 -56.07
CA ILE A 1086 51.87 -55.23 -56.24
C ILE A 1086 53.32 -55.53 -56.62
N MET A 1087 54.00 -56.26 -55.75
CA MET A 1087 55.41 -56.66 -55.86
C MET A 1087 55.57 -58.03 -56.49
N ALA A 1088 54.59 -58.91 -56.25
CA ALA A 1088 54.45 -60.19 -56.94
C ALA A 1088 52.98 -60.57 -57.02
N SER A 1089 52.57 -61.16 -58.14
CA SER A 1089 51.24 -61.74 -58.31
C SER A 1089 51.35 -63.05 -59.05
N THR A 1090 50.66 -64.08 -58.58
CA THR A 1090 50.65 -65.38 -59.25
C THR A 1090 49.37 -66.13 -58.97
N THR A 1091 49.14 -67.18 -59.75
CA THR A 1091 48.08 -68.15 -59.53
C THR A 1091 48.68 -69.53 -59.25
N SER A 1092 48.20 -70.21 -58.22
CA SER A 1092 48.65 -71.54 -57.80
C SER A 1092 47.46 -72.49 -57.68
N SER A 1093 47.57 -73.71 -58.22
CA SER A 1093 46.62 -74.79 -57.93
C SER A 1093 47.00 -75.63 -56.72
N GLN A 1094 48.10 -75.29 -56.03
CA GLN A 1094 48.60 -75.95 -54.84
C GLN A 1094 48.40 -75.04 -53.60
N PRO A 1095 48.03 -75.59 -52.42
CA PRO A 1095 47.82 -74.82 -51.19
C PRO A 1095 49.11 -74.30 -50.55
N GLN A 1096 50.25 -74.86 -50.93
CA GLN A 1096 51.56 -74.38 -50.53
C GLN A 1096 52.22 -73.62 -51.68
N TRP A 1097 52.78 -72.46 -51.36
CA TRP A 1097 53.43 -71.58 -52.32
C TRP A 1097 54.65 -70.90 -51.72
N GLN A 1098 55.63 -70.59 -52.56
CA GLN A 1098 56.80 -69.82 -52.17
C GLN A 1098 57.13 -68.74 -53.20
N ASN A 1099 57.64 -67.61 -52.72
CA ASN A 1099 58.14 -66.53 -53.55
C ASN A 1099 59.57 -66.16 -53.18
N ASN A 1100 60.40 -65.93 -54.19
CA ASN A 1100 61.71 -65.33 -53.99
C ASN A 1100 61.54 -63.81 -53.84
N VAL A 1101 61.78 -63.31 -52.63
CA VAL A 1101 61.66 -61.91 -52.25
C VAL A 1101 63.02 -61.25 -52.06
N SER A 1102 64.12 -61.88 -52.48
CA SER A 1102 65.49 -61.32 -52.35
C SER A 1102 65.66 -59.96 -53.03
N SER A 1103 64.93 -59.72 -54.13
CA SER A 1103 64.91 -58.44 -54.85
C SER A 1103 64.01 -57.38 -54.22
N PHE A 1104 63.23 -57.73 -53.18
CA PHE A 1104 62.39 -56.77 -52.48
C PHE A 1104 63.26 -55.96 -51.51
N ALA A 1105 63.04 -54.66 -51.44
CA ALA A 1105 63.69 -53.82 -50.45
C ALA A 1105 63.33 -54.27 -49.02
N PRO A 1106 64.22 -54.12 -48.04
CA PRO A 1106 63.87 -54.33 -46.63
C PRO A 1106 62.63 -53.52 -46.23
N GLY A 1107 61.64 -54.16 -45.62
CA GLY A 1107 60.36 -53.51 -45.34
C GLY A 1107 59.21 -54.45 -44.95
N THR A 1108 58.05 -53.85 -44.68
CA THR A 1108 56.80 -54.58 -44.42
C THR A 1108 56.08 -54.86 -45.74
N TYR A 1109 55.64 -56.10 -45.91
CA TYR A 1109 54.84 -56.54 -47.05
C TYR A 1109 53.56 -57.24 -46.56
N ILE A 1110 52.50 -57.16 -47.36
CA ILE A 1110 51.24 -57.84 -47.11
C ILE A 1110 51.06 -58.88 -48.20
N MET A 1111 50.86 -60.14 -47.80
CA MET A 1111 50.41 -61.16 -48.72
C MET A 1111 48.90 -61.35 -48.58
N GLN A 1112 48.20 -61.23 -49.70
CA GLN A 1112 46.77 -61.48 -49.83
C GLN A 1112 46.55 -62.73 -50.68
N VAL A 1113 45.71 -63.64 -50.18
CA VAL A 1113 45.29 -64.85 -50.89
C VAL A 1113 43.80 -64.73 -51.20
N LEU A 1114 43.48 -64.86 -52.48
CA LEU A 1114 42.12 -64.79 -53.03
C LEU A 1114 41.76 -66.13 -53.69
N ASN A 1115 40.49 -66.48 -53.71
CA ASN A 1115 39.99 -67.54 -54.59
C ASN A 1115 40.02 -67.04 -56.04
N SER A 1116 40.68 -67.76 -56.95
CA SER A 1116 40.83 -67.33 -58.34
C SER A 1116 39.53 -67.37 -59.15
N GLY A 1117 38.48 -68.06 -58.66
CA GLY A 1117 37.19 -68.15 -59.34
C GLY A 1117 36.30 -66.92 -59.15
N ASP A 1118 36.15 -66.46 -57.91
CA ASP A 1118 35.23 -65.38 -57.52
C ASP A 1118 35.93 -64.14 -56.92
N ASN A 1119 37.27 -64.16 -56.80
CA ASN A 1119 38.08 -63.15 -56.13
C ASN A 1119 37.71 -62.89 -54.66
N SER A 1120 37.04 -63.82 -53.98
CA SER A 1120 36.79 -63.72 -52.54
C SER A 1120 38.10 -63.82 -51.73
N ILE A 1121 38.19 -63.05 -50.64
CA ILE A 1121 39.38 -63.05 -49.77
C ILE A 1121 39.38 -64.32 -48.90
N ILE A 1122 40.41 -65.14 -49.07
CA ILE A 1122 40.66 -66.32 -48.22
C ILE A 1122 41.40 -65.90 -46.95
N GLY A 1123 42.32 -64.94 -47.08
CA GLY A 1123 43.01 -64.33 -45.96
C GLY A 1123 44.11 -63.37 -46.41
N PHE A 1124 44.64 -62.58 -45.47
CA PHE A 1124 45.85 -61.80 -45.68
C PHE A 1124 46.73 -61.83 -44.43
N LYS A 1125 48.05 -61.77 -44.62
CA LYS A 1125 49.03 -61.76 -43.54
C LYS A 1125 50.17 -60.82 -43.90
N LYS A 1126 50.65 -60.12 -42.88
CA LYS A 1126 51.82 -59.25 -42.98
C LYS A 1126 53.09 -60.07 -42.75
N PHE A 1127 54.13 -59.84 -43.55
CA PHE A 1127 55.48 -60.32 -43.29
C PHE A 1127 56.53 -59.22 -43.45
N ILE A 1128 57.69 -59.43 -42.82
CA ILE A 1128 58.81 -58.49 -42.81
C ILE A 1128 59.95 -59.07 -43.67
N LYS A 1129 60.37 -58.33 -44.70
CA LYS A 1129 61.61 -58.56 -45.45
C LYS A 1129 62.74 -57.83 -44.73
N LYS A 1130 63.79 -58.56 -44.36
CA LYS A 1130 65.01 -57.99 -43.79
C LYS A 1130 65.97 -57.44 -44.83
#